data_AF-A0A8C5GLB4-F1
#
_entry.id   AF-A0A8C5GLB4-F1
#
_cell.length_a   1.000
_cell.length_b   1.000
_cell.length_c   1.000
_cell.angle_alpha   90.00
_cell.angle_beta   90.00
_cell.angle_gamma   90.00
#
_symmetry.space_group_name_H-M   'P 1'
#
loop_
_entity.id
_entity.type
_entity.pdbx_description
1 polymer ?
#
loop_
_entity_poly.entity_id
_entity_poly.type
_entity_poly.pdbx_seq_one_letter_code
_entity_poly.pdbx_strand_id
1 'polypeptide(L)'
;MQKKLEDLNQAIAQAEIKHRQVQEQLEATTKQSSDATEQNDKAKRNVSQLQADLDNLMLLLLSTQEDCDGLRSQLKTINNVRHKTGAVRSQAEEEKLKQDLYVDRLTKDLERLTQQRDMYVAQAIAQREATQAVRQSLSEADKNMEVLSMARKQLLRQWKASLLGMARQHEALGAMQEAVREEKHQVILLDREIEGYRKSTTAEEEQNETLTMKLRCSEMDCTALKKCIIQKQSQQEALQSHYSKCASTLRETARAQATLTKDTTTHQDELNNQRKQRERKSSIRQELEEKILTHMQQQLTHSNAALYSQRLTGKTATLKMEKRNQLQLQEKEAIAVKLAIHNVLLQVDSLELTQDALQGEIESLDSFLTLVQTRISSVMKLIEQKQTTIINYNKKISEIVASTANEDLSPLEIKIHAITAQMEALAASFQSDKQQWMKLQEIVVGSRREIEAHSRGILILQTENTAMQQKNLRLDSEAEFERQVEIELKKTLKMLYRDQLKLNTLLGKNELLNKGLEQENALIETEFIHKLKEAARESVELQTRYENMQEEKELVLSNLMEAEQHIMLWEKNAQIVSETQAAVDSDAYKGEIRILKAEIHRREVQLSSLMKQQEELVRQSETAVERWSSIVQRKDFTTRNSHKKQPTKGALYLNIRSLHHSIKETHLLVGDCTREIQELQQGRTSLSDSLMQQRQQMTELHNTCYALDSEIMKRQDSKDRHPDQVRTLLSRVKRLQEVNNGGYKVSSSSEFVEAALQKVTQHLHTVGIITSRVCEEFPQHQEVLRRLTLEVDAHTRSSSL
;
A
#
# COMPACT_ATOMS: atom_id res chain seq x y z
N MET A 1 119.65 253.82 -23.25
CA MET A 1 119.45 253.97 -21.80
C MET A 1 118.21 253.20 -21.37
N GLN A 2 118.35 252.36 -20.34
CA GLN A 2 117.32 251.68 -19.52
C GLN A 2 116.14 250.95 -20.21
N LYS A 3 115.27 251.61 -20.98
CA LYS A 3 113.93 251.10 -21.39
C LYS A 3 113.85 249.91 -22.37
N LYS A 4 114.94 249.16 -22.58
CA LYS A 4 114.97 247.92 -23.41
C LYS A 4 115.53 246.69 -22.69
N LEU A 5 115.81 246.78 -21.39
CA LEU A 5 116.36 245.69 -20.58
C LEU A 5 115.42 245.21 -19.46
N GLU A 6 114.47 246.04 -19.05
CA GLU A 6 113.46 245.69 -18.03
C GLU A 6 112.33 244.84 -18.66
N ASP A 7 111.82 245.24 -19.82
CA ASP A 7 110.76 244.53 -20.57
C ASP A 7 111.11 243.06 -20.89
N LEU A 8 112.39 242.77 -21.20
CA LEU A 8 112.85 241.41 -21.51
C LEU A 8 112.87 240.49 -20.27
N ASN A 9 113.19 241.04 -19.09
CA ASN A 9 113.24 240.26 -17.86
C ASN A 9 111.85 239.94 -17.29
N GLN A 10 110.85 240.80 -17.51
CA GLN A 10 109.46 240.50 -17.15
C GLN A 10 108.84 239.38 -18.00
N ALA A 11 109.22 239.26 -19.28
CA ALA A 11 108.68 238.23 -20.17
C ALA A 11 109.07 236.80 -19.74
N ILE A 12 110.31 236.61 -19.27
CA ILE A 12 110.84 235.28 -18.88
C ILE A 12 110.12 234.75 -17.63
N ALA A 13 109.93 235.59 -16.61
CA ALA A 13 109.26 235.19 -15.36
C ALA A 13 107.81 234.71 -15.56
N GLN A 14 107.10 235.21 -16.58
CA GLN A 14 105.73 234.76 -16.89
C GLN A 14 105.69 233.40 -17.62
N ALA A 15 106.79 232.95 -18.22
CA ALA A 15 106.87 231.64 -18.88
C ALA A 15 107.03 230.50 -17.84
N GLU A 16 107.91 230.69 -16.85
CA GLU A 16 108.22 229.67 -15.84
C GLU A 16 107.00 229.33 -14.95
N ILE A 17 106.20 230.34 -14.58
CA ILE A 17 104.98 230.15 -13.79
C ILE A 17 103.96 229.28 -14.54
N LYS A 18 103.81 229.48 -15.85
CA LYS A 18 102.89 228.68 -16.68
C LYS A 18 103.35 227.23 -16.86
N HIS A 19 104.66 226.98 -16.96
CA HIS A 19 105.18 225.62 -17.06
C HIS A 19 104.88 224.79 -15.79
N ARG A 20 104.93 225.41 -14.61
CA ARG A 20 104.65 224.72 -13.34
C ARG A 20 103.21 224.22 -13.23
N GLN A 21 102.24 225.05 -13.60
CA GLN A 21 100.81 224.70 -13.50
C GLN A 21 100.39 223.56 -14.43
N VAL A 22 101.00 223.44 -15.61
CA VAL A 22 100.69 222.33 -16.55
C VAL A 22 101.22 221.00 -16.02
N GLN A 23 102.36 221.00 -15.32
CA GLN A 23 103.00 219.78 -14.85
C GLN A 23 102.23 219.12 -13.69
N GLU A 24 101.70 219.91 -12.75
CA GLU A 24 100.88 219.43 -11.63
C GLU A 24 99.55 218.78 -12.09
N GLN A 25 98.98 219.24 -13.20
CA GLN A 25 97.73 218.66 -13.76
C GLN A 25 97.93 217.29 -14.43
N LEU A 26 99.15 216.98 -14.88
CA LEU A 26 99.46 215.71 -15.55
C LEU A 26 99.64 214.54 -14.55
N GLU A 27 100.18 214.83 -13.35
CA GLU A 27 100.36 213.82 -12.29
C GLU A 27 99.04 213.45 -11.59
N ALA A 28 98.08 214.38 -11.54
CA ALA A 28 96.75 214.12 -10.98
C ALA A 28 95.91 213.18 -11.86
N THR A 29 95.96 213.39 -13.19
CA THR A 29 95.16 212.62 -14.16
C THR A 29 95.69 211.21 -14.41
N THR A 30 97.00 211.01 -14.31
CA THR A 30 97.63 209.68 -14.47
C THR A 30 97.33 208.71 -13.32
N LYS A 31 97.20 209.19 -12.08
CA LYS A 31 96.80 208.34 -10.94
C LYS A 31 95.34 207.87 -10.99
N GLN A 32 94.44 208.67 -11.55
CA GLN A 32 93.03 208.27 -11.63
C GLN A 32 92.77 207.14 -12.65
N SER A 33 93.66 206.93 -13.63
CA SER A 33 93.48 205.88 -14.64
C SER A 33 93.99 204.50 -14.20
N SER A 34 94.97 204.42 -13.29
CA SER A 34 95.43 203.12 -12.75
C SER A 34 94.33 202.43 -11.94
N ASP A 35 93.74 203.14 -10.99
CA ASP A 35 92.87 202.57 -9.97
C ASP A 35 91.56 202.02 -10.57
N ALA A 36 91.09 202.64 -11.66
CA ALA A 36 89.94 202.18 -12.44
C ALA A 36 90.19 200.83 -13.16
N THR A 37 91.43 200.53 -13.55
CA THR A 37 91.75 199.27 -14.26
C THR A 37 91.78 198.07 -13.31
N GLU A 38 92.34 198.22 -12.10
CA GLU A 38 92.39 197.15 -11.10
C GLU A 38 91.00 196.66 -10.68
N GLN A 39 90.02 197.58 -10.52
CA GLN A 39 88.66 197.21 -10.11
C GLN A 39 87.95 196.37 -11.19
N ASN A 40 88.14 196.70 -12.47
CA ASN A 40 87.53 195.99 -13.60
C ASN A 40 88.02 194.53 -13.68
N ASP A 41 89.32 194.29 -13.51
CA ASP A 41 89.88 192.95 -13.54
C ASP A 41 89.60 192.13 -12.27
N LYS A 42 89.25 192.76 -11.15
CA LYS A 42 88.67 192.07 -9.99
C LYS A 42 87.24 191.60 -10.29
N ALA A 43 86.41 192.44 -10.91
CA ALA A 43 85.02 192.09 -11.26
C ALA A 43 84.92 190.89 -12.23
N LYS A 44 85.74 190.84 -13.28
CA LYS A 44 85.71 189.75 -14.28
C LYS A 44 86.01 188.36 -13.70
N ARG A 45 86.88 188.28 -12.70
CA ARG A 45 87.24 187.01 -12.02
C ARG A 45 86.06 186.44 -11.24
N ASN A 46 85.33 187.29 -10.51
CA ASN A 46 84.16 186.86 -9.73
C ASN A 46 83.04 186.30 -10.63
N VAL A 47 82.77 186.93 -11.79
CA VAL A 47 81.76 186.46 -12.75
C VAL A 47 82.11 185.08 -13.30
N SER A 48 83.39 184.85 -13.65
CA SER A 48 83.84 183.57 -14.21
C SER A 48 83.87 182.43 -13.18
N GLN A 49 84.03 182.71 -11.88
CA GLN A 49 83.82 181.70 -10.82
C GLN A 49 82.33 181.34 -10.66
N LEU A 50 81.44 182.32 -10.55
CA LEU A 50 80.00 182.07 -10.39
C LEU A 50 79.40 181.31 -11.58
N GLN A 51 79.94 181.49 -12.78
CA GLN A 51 79.54 180.74 -13.97
C GLN A 51 79.93 179.25 -13.88
N ALA A 52 81.16 178.96 -13.41
CA ALA A 52 81.61 177.58 -13.20
C ALA A 52 80.82 176.87 -12.07
N ASP A 53 80.47 177.58 -10.99
CA ASP A 53 79.65 177.03 -9.91
C ASP A 53 78.23 176.67 -10.38
N LEU A 54 77.66 177.47 -11.30
CA LEU A 54 76.36 177.17 -11.92
C LEU A 54 76.41 175.92 -12.80
N ASP A 55 77.44 175.80 -13.66
CA ASP A 55 77.61 174.64 -14.54
C ASP A 55 77.84 173.34 -13.74
N ASN A 56 78.61 173.42 -12.64
CA ASN A 56 78.79 172.31 -11.70
C ASN A 56 77.48 171.86 -11.04
N LEU A 57 76.63 172.80 -10.60
CA LEU A 57 75.31 172.48 -10.03
C LEU A 57 74.35 171.88 -11.06
N MET A 58 74.40 172.34 -12.32
CA MET A 58 73.56 171.79 -13.39
C MET A 58 73.97 170.36 -13.77
N LEU A 59 75.28 170.07 -13.82
CA LEU A 59 75.81 168.71 -13.95
C LEU A 59 75.36 167.79 -12.81
N LEU A 60 75.43 168.28 -11.56
CA LEU A 60 75.00 167.50 -10.40
C LEU A 60 73.51 167.15 -10.50
N LEU A 61 72.65 168.12 -10.83
CA LEU A 61 71.21 167.91 -10.96
C LEU A 61 70.89 166.87 -12.05
N LEU A 62 71.51 167.00 -13.23
CA LEU A 62 71.37 166.00 -14.31
C LEU A 62 71.74 164.60 -13.85
N SER A 63 72.90 164.41 -13.20
CA SER A 63 73.33 163.09 -12.71
C SER A 63 72.33 162.49 -11.70
N THR A 64 71.81 163.29 -10.76
CA THR A 64 70.80 162.80 -9.80
C THR A 64 69.47 162.44 -10.45
N GLN A 65 69.12 163.07 -11.57
CA GLN A 65 67.90 162.73 -12.32
C GLN A 65 68.08 161.45 -13.15
N GLU A 66 69.25 161.26 -13.77
CA GLU A 66 69.62 160.00 -14.43
C GLU A 66 69.61 158.82 -13.43
N ASP A 67 70.17 158.99 -12.22
CA ASP A 67 70.09 158.01 -11.14
C ASP A 67 68.64 157.72 -10.72
N CYS A 68 67.80 158.76 -10.57
CA CYS A 68 66.39 158.59 -10.19
C CYS A 68 65.58 157.79 -11.22
N ASP A 69 65.79 158.06 -12.51
CA ASP A 69 65.10 157.32 -13.58
C ASP A 69 65.72 155.93 -13.83
N GLY A 70 67.03 155.78 -13.61
CA GLY A 70 67.71 154.49 -13.48
C GLY A 70 67.07 153.62 -12.40
N LEU A 71 66.94 154.14 -11.17
CA LEU A 71 66.27 153.46 -10.06
C LEU A 71 64.80 153.17 -10.35
N ARG A 72 64.05 154.10 -10.97
CA ARG A 72 62.66 153.84 -11.39
C ARG A 72 62.56 152.72 -12.45
N SER A 73 63.54 152.61 -13.35
CA SER A 73 63.61 151.50 -14.30
C SER A 73 63.93 150.17 -13.61
N GLN A 74 64.85 150.16 -12.64
CA GLN A 74 65.20 148.97 -11.84
C GLN A 74 64.02 148.52 -10.97
N LEU A 75 63.28 149.43 -10.35
CA LEU A 75 62.10 149.08 -9.53
C LEU A 75 60.97 148.51 -10.40
N LYS A 76 60.82 148.98 -11.65
CA LYS A 76 59.92 148.37 -12.65
C LYS A 76 60.39 146.98 -13.09
N THR A 77 61.68 146.77 -13.38
CA THR A 77 62.18 145.44 -13.76
C THR A 77 62.12 144.45 -12.59
N ILE A 78 62.45 144.87 -11.37
CA ILE A 78 62.32 144.05 -10.14
C ILE A 78 60.87 143.66 -9.90
N ASN A 79 59.91 144.58 -9.99
CA ASN A 79 58.48 144.22 -9.86
C ASN A 79 58.02 143.30 -10.99
N ASN A 80 58.43 143.52 -12.25
CA ASN A 80 58.12 142.63 -13.36
C ASN A 80 58.73 141.22 -13.18
N VAL A 81 59.96 141.12 -12.66
CA VAL A 81 60.61 139.85 -12.32
C VAL A 81 59.88 139.18 -11.14
N ARG A 82 59.49 139.93 -10.10
CA ARG A 82 58.70 139.43 -8.96
C ARG A 82 57.34 138.90 -9.42
N HIS A 83 56.62 139.61 -10.28
CA HIS A 83 55.34 139.15 -10.80
C HIS A 83 55.48 137.93 -11.72
N LYS A 84 56.51 137.88 -12.59
CA LYS A 84 56.82 136.69 -13.40
C LYS A 84 57.22 135.49 -12.53
N THR A 85 58.06 135.70 -11.52
CA THR A 85 58.48 134.66 -10.56
C THR A 85 57.29 134.16 -9.73
N GLY A 86 56.39 135.07 -9.33
CA GLY A 86 55.13 134.72 -8.68
C GLY A 86 54.22 133.87 -9.57
N ALA A 87 54.02 134.27 -10.83
CA ALA A 87 53.21 133.51 -11.79
C ALA A 87 53.82 132.12 -12.10
N VAL A 88 55.13 132.05 -12.34
CA VAL A 88 55.85 130.78 -12.54
C VAL A 88 55.78 129.90 -11.29
N ARG A 89 55.88 130.49 -10.09
CA ARG A 89 55.72 129.77 -8.83
C ARG A 89 54.29 129.22 -8.68
N SER A 90 53.26 130.02 -8.92
CA SER A 90 51.86 129.55 -8.83
C SER A 90 51.55 128.49 -9.88
N GLN A 91 52.09 128.61 -11.10
CA GLN A 91 52.00 127.55 -12.11
C GLN A 91 52.70 126.26 -11.64
N ALA A 92 53.91 126.37 -11.08
CA ALA A 92 54.62 125.22 -10.52
C ALA A 92 53.89 124.59 -9.32
N GLU A 93 53.27 125.40 -8.45
CA GLU A 93 52.43 124.93 -7.33
C GLU A 93 51.15 124.23 -7.85
N GLU A 94 50.52 124.72 -8.92
CA GLU A 94 49.44 124.05 -9.62
C GLU A 94 49.87 122.72 -10.28
N GLU A 95 51.02 122.69 -10.95
CA GLU A 95 51.56 121.48 -11.60
C GLU A 95 51.97 120.43 -10.55
N LYS A 96 52.57 120.86 -9.44
CA LYS A 96 52.85 120.03 -8.27
C LYS A 96 51.56 119.47 -7.67
N LEU A 97 50.50 120.29 -7.52
CA LEU A 97 49.19 119.82 -7.05
C LEU A 97 48.55 118.80 -8.01
N LYS A 98 48.68 119.00 -9.32
CA LYS A 98 48.22 118.04 -10.35
C LYS A 98 49.00 116.71 -10.26
N GLN A 99 50.31 116.77 -9.97
CA GLN A 99 51.13 115.58 -9.71
C GLN A 99 50.75 114.89 -8.38
N ASP A 100 50.55 115.63 -7.28
CA ASP A 100 50.10 115.07 -6.00
C ASP A 100 48.79 114.31 -6.13
N LEU A 101 47.79 114.91 -6.80
CA LEU A 101 46.49 114.29 -7.06
C LEU A 101 46.58 113.08 -8.00
N TYR A 102 47.62 112.99 -8.84
CA TYR A 102 47.88 111.81 -9.66
C TYR A 102 48.57 110.69 -8.86
N VAL A 103 49.54 111.04 -8.01
CA VAL A 103 50.21 110.09 -7.10
C VAL A 103 49.24 109.53 -6.06
N ASP A 104 48.34 110.35 -5.51
CA ASP A 104 47.27 109.93 -4.60
C ASP A 104 46.33 108.91 -5.26
N ARG A 105 45.92 109.16 -6.52
CA ARG A 105 45.12 108.20 -7.31
C ARG A 105 45.88 106.89 -7.55
N LEU A 106 47.12 106.96 -8.03
CA LEU A 106 47.95 105.77 -8.25
C LEU A 106 48.19 104.98 -6.97
N THR A 107 48.36 105.65 -5.83
CA THR A 107 48.54 105.01 -4.52
C THR A 107 47.26 104.29 -4.11
N LYS A 108 46.09 104.92 -4.23
CA LYS A 108 44.78 104.31 -3.94
C LYS A 108 44.42 103.18 -4.90
N ASP A 109 44.77 103.29 -6.18
CA ASP A 109 44.63 102.23 -7.17
C ASP A 109 45.55 101.04 -6.84
N LEU A 110 46.80 101.30 -6.42
CA LEU A 110 47.76 100.28 -5.97
C LEU A 110 47.30 99.59 -4.68
N GLU A 111 46.80 100.34 -3.70
CA GLU A 111 46.19 99.81 -2.47
C GLU A 111 44.99 98.92 -2.78
N ARG A 112 44.06 99.37 -3.66
CA ARG A 112 42.91 98.57 -4.09
C ARG A 112 43.35 97.28 -4.79
N LEU A 113 44.32 97.35 -5.71
CA LEU A 113 44.86 96.18 -6.39
C LEU A 113 45.61 95.23 -5.44
N THR A 114 46.26 95.77 -4.41
CA THR A 114 46.93 95.01 -3.35
C THR A 114 45.91 94.27 -2.48
N GLN A 115 44.84 94.94 -2.06
CA GLN A 115 43.73 94.32 -1.33
C GLN A 115 43.00 93.26 -2.17
N GLN A 116 42.79 93.50 -3.47
CA GLN A 116 42.21 92.51 -4.38
C GLN A 116 43.14 91.30 -4.56
N ARG A 117 44.45 91.50 -4.74
CA ARG A 117 45.46 90.42 -4.72
C ARG A 117 45.35 89.60 -3.45
N ASP A 118 45.33 90.24 -2.29
CA ASP A 118 45.36 89.54 -0.99
C ASP A 118 44.06 88.78 -0.71
N MET A 119 42.91 89.33 -1.14
CA MET A 119 41.63 88.61 -1.17
C MET A 119 41.71 87.35 -2.06
N TYR A 120 42.24 87.46 -3.28
CA TYR A 120 42.37 86.31 -4.19
C TYR A 120 43.41 85.29 -3.69
N VAL A 121 44.49 85.73 -3.04
CA VAL A 121 45.49 84.83 -2.42
C VAL A 121 44.87 84.08 -1.24
N ALA A 122 44.14 84.77 -0.35
CA ALA A 122 43.41 84.13 0.74
C ALA A 122 42.34 83.14 0.22
N GLN A 123 41.60 83.50 -0.83
CA GLN A 123 40.65 82.61 -1.49
C GLN A 123 41.33 81.37 -2.09
N ALA A 124 42.48 81.53 -2.75
CA ALA A 124 43.24 80.43 -3.33
C ALA A 124 43.82 79.49 -2.26
N ILE A 125 44.25 80.02 -1.11
CA ILE A 125 44.69 79.23 0.05
C ILE A 125 43.50 78.42 0.61
N ALA A 126 42.38 79.09 0.92
CA ALA A 126 41.19 78.42 1.46
C ALA A 126 40.61 77.36 0.50
N GLN A 127 40.60 77.63 -0.80
CA GLN A 127 40.20 76.63 -1.83
C GLN A 127 41.18 75.45 -1.90
N ARG A 128 42.49 75.70 -1.76
CA ARG A 128 43.51 74.64 -1.73
C ARG A 128 43.39 73.77 -0.49
N GLU A 129 43.15 74.36 0.67
CA GLU A 129 42.93 73.66 1.94
C GLU A 129 41.65 72.82 1.90
N ALA A 130 40.53 73.39 1.44
CA ALA A 130 39.28 72.66 1.24
C ALA A 130 39.45 71.50 0.25
N THR A 131 40.16 71.73 -0.87
CA THR A 131 40.47 70.67 -1.85
C THR A 131 41.38 69.59 -1.26
N GLN A 132 42.31 69.95 -0.37
CA GLN A 132 43.18 69.01 0.32
C GLN A 132 42.41 68.16 1.33
N ALA A 133 41.50 68.76 2.11
CA ALA A 133 40.63 68.04 3.03
C ALA A 133 39.73 67.04 2.29
N VAL A 134 39.11 67.45 1.17
CA VAL A 134 38.31 66.55 0.32
C VAL A 134 39.14 65.41 -0.27
N ARG A 135 40.40 65.66 -0.67
CA ARG A 135 41.32 64.61 -1.13
C ARG A 135 41.72 63.65 0.00
N GLN A 136 41.90 64.16 1.22
CA GLN A 136 42.19 63.32 2.39
C GLN A 136 41.02 62.40 2.71
N SER A 137 39.80 62.94 2.84
CA SER A 137 38.59 62.13 3.10
C SER A 137 38.27 61.14 1.97
N LEU A 138 38.55 61.50 0.70
CA LEU A 138 38.43 60.57 -0.43
C LEU A 138 39.47 59.43 -0.31
N SER A 139 40.73 59.74 0.02
CA SER A 139 41.76 58.71 0.24
C SER A 139 41.47 57.80 1.45
N GLU A 140 40.69 58.27 2.43
CA GLU A 140 40.21 57.48 3.55
C GLU A 140 39.02 56.61 3.15
N ALA A 141 38.08 57.14 2.36
CA ALA A 141 37.00 56.37 1.75
C ALA A 141 37.52 55.24 0.85
N ASP A 142 38.57 55.50 0.05
CA ASP A 142 39.23 54.49 -0.79
C ASP A 142 39.86 53.37 0.06
N LYS A 143 40.64 53.71 1.10
CA LYS A 143 41.21 52.73 2.04
C LYS A 143 40.12 51.90 2.73
N ASN A 144 39.03 52.55 3.15
CA ASN A 144 37.87 51.86 3.75
C ASN A 144 37.19 50.91 2.75
N MET A 145 37.07 51.32 1.48
CA MET A 145 36.57 50.47 0.39
C MET A 145 37.50 49.27 0.12
N GLU A 146 38.82 49.46 0.14
CA GLU A 146 39.79 48.37 0.02
C GLU A 146 39.65 47.36 1.17
N VAL A 147 39.59 47.85 2.42
CA VAL A 147 39.38 47.02 3.63
C VAL A 147 38.06 46.24 3.54
N LEU A 148 36.95 46.89 3.15
CA LEU A 148 35.67 46.22 2.92
C LEU A 148 35.77 45.18 1.79
N SER A 149 36.54 45.44 0.73
CA SER A 149 36.79 44.46 -0.33
C SER A 149 37.53 43.23 0.17
N MET A 150 38.52 43.41 1.07
CA MET A 150 39.29 42.32 1.65
C MET A 150 38.46 41.53 2.66
N ALA A 151 37.69 42.20 3.51
CA ALA A 151 36.73 41.56 4.41
C ALA A 151 35.70 40.72 3.63
N ARG A 152 35.14 41.25 2.54
CA ARG A 152 34.24 40.49 1.63
C ARG A 152 34.93 39.27 1.01
N LYS A 153 36.18 39.39 0.54
CA LYS A 153 36.97 38.27 0.01
C LYS A 153 37.24 37.20 1.08
N GLN A 154 37.52 37.61 2.33
CA GLN A 154 37.73 36.71 3.46
C GLN A 154 36.45 35.98 3.87
N LEU A 155 35.33 36.70 4.01
CA LEU A 155 34.04 36.13 4.38
C LEU A 155 33.56 35.13 3.30
N LEU A 156 33.75 35.44 2.02
CA LEU A 156 33.49 34.49 0.92
C LEU A 156 34.39 33.25 0.96
N ARG A 157 35.66 33.36 1.39
CA ARG A 157 36.55 32.20 1.60
C ARG A 157 36.08 31.35 2.79
N GLN A 158 35.73 31.98 3.91
CA GLN A 158 35.18 31.30 5.10
C GLN A 158 33.87 30.58 4.77
N TRP A 159 32.92 31.25 4.11
CA TRP A 159 31.66 30.66 3.68
C TRP A 159 31.86 29.46 2.73
N LYS A 160 32.78 29.55 1.76
CA LYS A 160 33.15 28.41 0.91
C LYS A 160 33.79 27.26 1.70
N ALA A 161 34.61 27.55 2.71
CA ALA A 161 35.18 26.52 3.58
C ALA A 161 34.10 25.84 4.42
N SER A 162 33.15 26.59 4.97
CA SER A 162 31.99 26.03 5.70
C SER A 162 31.08 25.18 4.80
N LEU A 163 30.81 25.62 3.57
CA LEU A 163 30.07 24.83 2.57
C LEU A 163 30.77 23.49 2.27
N LEU A 164 32.09 23.51 2.06
CA LEU A 164 32.88 22.29 1.83
C LEU A 164 32.95 21.40 3.09
N GLY A 165 32.93 22.00 4.28
CA GLY A 165 32.80 21.28 5.55
C GLY A 165 31.46 20.55 5.67
N MET A 166 30.36 21.25 5.41
CA MET A 166 29.01 20.66 5.41
C MET A 166 28.85 19.58 4.34
N ALA A 167 29.38 19.80 3.12
CA ALA A 167 29.36 18.79 2.06
C ALA A 167 30.04 17.48 2.50
N ARG A 168 31.24 17.56 3.08
CA ARG A 168 31.95 16.39 3.65
C ARG A 168 31.21 15.74 4.82
N GLN A 169 30.52 16.53 5.64
CA GLN A 169 29.67 16.00 6.71
C GLN A 169 28.44 15.26 6.15
N HIS A 170 27.83 15.76 5.07
CA HIS A 170 26.75 15.07 4.38
C HIS A 170 27.22 13.79 3.68
N GLU A 171 28.41 13.80 3.06
CA GLU A 171 29.05 12.60 2.49
C GLU A 171 29.30 11.54 3.58
N ALA A 172 29.89 11.93 4.71
CA ALA A 172 30.14 11.03 5.84
C ALA A 172 28.84 10.49 6.48
N LEU A 173 27.81 11.34 6.61
CA LEU A 173 26.47 10.91 7.07
C LEU A 173 25.80 9.96 6.07
N GLY A 174 26.00 10.18 4.76
CA GLY A 174 25.54 9.27 3.70
C GLY A 174 26.15 7.88 3.84
N ALA A 175 27.48 7.81 3.90
CA ALA A 175 28.21 6.56 4.09
C ALA A 175 27.83 5.85 5.41
N MET A 176 27.65 6.60 6.50
CA MET A 176 27.20 6.04 7.78
C MET A 176 25.76 5.50 7.70
N GLN A 177 24.86 6.18 6.99
CA GLN A 177 23.51 5.65 6.73
C GLN A 177 23.53 4.41 5.83
N GLU A 178 24.47 4.31 4.90
CA GLU A 178 24.63 3.16 4.01
C GLU A 178 25.12 1.93 4.78
N ALA A 179 26.17 2.07 5.60
CA ALA A 179 26.60 1.01 6.52
C ALA A 179 25.45 0.56 7.45
N VAL A 180 24.63 1.48 7.98
CA VAL A 180 23.44 1.14 8.79
C VAL A 180 22.35 0.43 7.99
N ARG A 181 22.24 0.62 6.67
CA ARG A 181 21.34 -0.15 5.79
C ARG A 181 21.90 -1.56 5.52
N GLU A 182 23.20 -1.68 5.34
CA GLU A 182 23.90 -2.96 5.11
C GLU A 182 23.84 -3.86 6.36
N GLU A 183 24.15 -3.33 7.55
CA GLU A 183 23.98 -4.04 8.82
C GLU A 183 22.52 -4.47 9.06
N LYS A 184 21.54 -3.60 8.78
CA LYS A 184 20.12 -3.98 8.82
C LYS A 184 19.77 -5.07 7.81
N HIS A 185 20.46 -5.13 6.66
CA HIS A 185 20.26 -6.22 5.70
C HIS A 185 20.88 -7.53 6.20
N GLN A 186 22.08 -7.50 6.78
CA GLN A 186 22.72 -8.66 7.41
C GLN A 186 21.85 -9.24 8.54
N VAL A 187 21.30 -8.41 9.43
CA VAL A 187 20.35 -8.85 10.47
C VAL A 187 19.14 -9.56 9.87
N ILE A 188 18.55 -9.02 8.78
CA ILE A 188 17.42 -9.66 8.08
C ILE A 188 17.81 -10.99 7.40
N LEU A 189 19.08 -11.20 7.06
CA LEU A 189 19.58 -12.49 6.56
C LEU A 189 19.77 -13.48 7.72
N LEU A 190 20.40 -13.06 8.81
CA LEU A 190 20.58 -13.87 10.03
C LEU A 190 19.23 -14.28 10.64
N ASP A 191 18.23 -13.39 10.68
CA ASP A 191 16.87 -13.71 11.12
C ASP A 191 16.24 -14.83 10.26
N ARG A 192 16.50 -14.85 8.94
CA ARG A 192 16.01 -15.90 8.04
C ARG A 192 16.75 -17.21 8.21
N GLU A 193 18.05 -17.16 8.48
CA GLU A 193 18.85 -18.34 8.80
C GLU A 193 18.40 -18.95 10.12
N ILE A 194 18.26 -18.16 11.17
CA ILE A 194 17.68 -18.56 12.47
C ILE A 194 16.28 -19.16 12.28
N GLU A 195 15.43 -18.53 11.47
CA GLU A 195 14.07 -19.03 11.18
C GLU A 195 14.06 -20.29 10.32
N GLY A 196 15.09 -20.52 9.50
CA GLY A 196 15.35 -21.79 8.80
C GLY A 196 15.81 -22.88 9.77
N TYR A 197 16.76 -22.58 10.66
CA TYR A 197 17.23 -23.50 11.69
C TYR A 197 16.12 -23.88 12.67
N ARG A 198 15.24 -22.94 13.08
CA ARG A 198 14.04 -23.26 13.87
C ARG A 198 13.15 -24.29 13.18
N LYS A 199 12.83 -24.09 11.90
CA LYS A 199 12.01 -25.03 11.12
C LYS A 199 12.67 -26.40 10.94
N SER A 200 13.99 -26.45 10.81
CA SER A 200 14.74 -27.71 10.83
C SER A 200 14.67 -28.37 12.20
N THR A 201 14.78 -27.59 13.28
CA THR A 201 14.70 -28.10 14.66
C THR A 201 13.31 -28.69 14.94
N THR A 202 12.23 -27.96 14.61
CA THR A 202 10.86 -28.47 14.82
C THR A 202 10.57 -29.71 13.97
N ALA A 203 11.12 -29.82 12.76
CA ALA A 203 10.96 -31.01 11.92
C ALA A 203 11.73 -32.24 12.46
N GLU A 204 12.88 -32.03 13.12
CA GLU A 204 13.60 -33.10 13.83
C GLU A 204 12.94 -33.44 15.17
N GLU A 205 12.35 -32.46 15.88
CA GLU A 205 11.53 -32.68 17.07
C GLU A 205 10.27 -33.50 16.75
N GLU A 206 9.50 -33.13 15.71
CA GLU A 206 8.36 -33.90 15.21
C GLU A 206 8.77 -35.34 14.83
N GLN A 207 9.89 -35.51 14.10
CA GLN A 207 10.40 -36.85 13.78
C GLN A 207 10.73 -37.66 15.04
N ASN A 208 11.41 -37.05 16.02
CA ASN A 208 11.76 -37.67 17.29
C ASN A 208 10.52 -38.05 18.11
N GLU A 209 9.46 -37.22 18.11
CA GLU A 209 8.17 -37.58 18.71
C GLU A 209 7.54 -38.79 18.01
N THR A 210 7.52 -38.86 16.67
CA THR A 210 6.97 -40.06 15.99
C THR A 210 7.81 -41.31 16.23
N LEU A 211 9.13 -41.19 16.35
CA LEU A 211 10.04 -42.31 16.66
C LEU A 211 9.86 -42.78 18.11
N THR A 212 9.72 -41.85 19.05
CA THR A 212 9.42 -42.12 20.47
C THR A 212 8.06 -42.79 20.63
N MET A 213 7.05 -42.36 19.85
CA MET A 213 5.73 -42.98 19.82
C MET A 213 5.78 -44.42 19.27
N LYS A 214 6.46 -44.63 18.13
CA LYS A 214 6.70 -45.96 17.54
C LYS A 214 7.46 -46.90 18.49
N LEU A 215 8.47 -46.38 19.19
CA LEU A 215 9.23 -47.12 20.21
C LEU A 215 8.29 -47.55 21.35
N ARG A 216 7.52 -46.62 21.93
CA ARG A 216 6.57 -46.91 23.01
C ARG A 216 5.51 -47.93 22.62
N CYS A 217 4.99 -47.88 21.39
CA CYS A 217 4.10 -48.93 20.87
C CYS A 217 4.82 -50.28 20.78
N SER A 218 6.02 -50.32 20.21
CA SER A 218 6.84 -51.53 20.10
C SER A 218 7.17 -52.14 21.47
N GLU A 219 7.44 -51.30 22.48
CA GLU A 219 7.63 -51.72 23.87
C GLU A 219 6.35 -52.29 24.48
N MET A 220 5.20 -51.61 24.29
CA MET A 220 3.90 -52.10 24.75
C MET A 220 3.58 -53.47 24.15
N ASP A 221 3.74 -53.63 22.83
CA ASP A 221 3.56 -54.91 22.13
C ASP A 221 4.53 -55.97 22.64
N CYS A 222 5.80 -55.62 22.88
CA CYS A 222 6.76 -56.52 23.52
C CYS A 222 6.33 -56.94 24.94
N THR A 223 5.72 -56.07 25.74
CA THR A 223 5.18 -56.47 27.06
C THR A 223 3.92 -57.32 26.94
N ALA A 224 3.07 -57.09 25.95
CA ALA A 224 1.89 -57.89 25.66
C ALA A 224 2.28 -59.30 25.20
N LEU A 225 3.22 -59.40 24.25
CA LEU A 225 3.79 -60.66 23.79
C LEU A 225 4.47 -61.44 24.92
N LYS A 226 5.27 -60.77 25.79
CA LYS A 226 5.85 -61.40 26.98
C LYS A 226 4.78 -61.98 27.92
N LYS A 227 3.69 -61.24 28.17
CA LYS A 227 2.54 -61.73 28.97
C LYS A 227 1.85 -62.94 28.32
N CYS A 228 1.61 -62.89 27.00
CA CYS A 228 1.04 -64.00 26.24
C CYS A 228 1.94 -65.25 26.26
N ILE A 229 3.26 -65.08 26.16
CA ILE A 229 4.24 -66.18 26.27
C ILE A 229 4.16 -66.83 27.66
N ILE A 230 4.17 -66.05 28.74
CA ILE A 230 4.03 -66.55 30.13
C ILE A 230 2.67 -67.25 30.33
N GLN A 231 1.60 -66.73 29.75
CA GLN A 231 0.28 -67.36 29.79
C GLN A 231 0.26 -68.70 29.00
N LYS A 232 1.00 -68.79 27.88
CA LYS A 232 1.10 -70.03 27.10
C LYS A 232 2.02 -71.07 27.75
N GLN A 233 3.10 -70.64 28.40
CA GLN A 233 3.98 -71.49 29.21
C GLN A 233 3.21 -72.10 30.39
N SER A 234 2.50 -71.30 31.17
CA SER A 234 1.67 -71.81 32.27
C SER A 234 0.51 -72.70 31.81
N GLN A 235 -0.09 -72.43 30.63
CA GLN A 235 -1.05 -73.37 30.00
C GLN A 235 -0.38 -74.69 29.60
N GLN A 236 0.83 -74.66 29.06
CA GLN A 236 1.61 -75.86 28.69
C GLN A 236 2.02 -76.67 29.93
N GLU A 237 2.51 -76.04 30.98
CA GLU A 237 2.87 -76.67 32.26
C GLU A 237 1.65 -77.33 32.92
N ALA A 238 0.49 -76.65 32.92
CA ALA A 238 -0.77 -77.22 33.41
C ALA A 238 -1.18 -78.45 32.58
N LEU A 239 -1.14 -78.37 31.25
CA LEU A 239 -1.44 -79.51 30.37
C LEU A 239 -0.45 -80.67 30.56
N GLN A 240 0.83 -80.40 30.77
CA GLN A 240 1.86 -81.41 31.06
C GLN A 240 1.66 -82.04 32.45
N SER A 241 1.20 -81.27 33.44
CA SER A 241 0.76 -81.78 34.75
C SER A 241 -0.47 -82.68 34.61
N HIS A 242 -1.48 -82.30 33.82
CA HIS A 242 -2.64 -83.14 33.54
C HIS A 242 -2.25 -84.43 32.78
N TYR A 243 -1.41 -84.33 31.76
CA TYR A 243 -0.93 -85.49 31.01
C TYR A 243 -0.14 -86.46 31.89
N SER A 244 0.77 -85.97 32.73
CA SER A 244 1.54 -86.83 33.66
C SER A 244 0.66 -87.50 34.72
N LYS A 245 -0.39 -86.82 35.23
CA LYS A 245 -1.41 -87.42 36.10
C LYS A 245 -2.17 -88.54 35.38
N CYS A 246 -2.70 -88.28 34.18
CA CYS A 246 -3.38 -89.29 33.37
C CYS A 246 -2.47 -90.47 33.00
N ALA A 247 -1.18 -90.24 32.77
CA ALA A 247 -0.21 -91.30 32.54
C ALA A 247 0.08 -92.13 33.80
N SER A 248 0.02 -91.54 35.00
CA SER A 248 0.13 -92.31 36.25
C SER A 248 -1.12 -93.15 36.51
N THR A 249 -2.31 -92.54 36.43
CA THR A 249 -3.57 -93.25 36.65
C THR A 249 -3.79 -94.35 35.61
N LEU A 250 -3.38 -94.17 34.35
CA LEU A 250 -3.40 -95.23 33.33
C LEU A 250 -2.45 -96.40 33.65
N ARG A 251 -1.26 -96.14 34.23
CA ARG A 251 -0.37 -97.21 34.72
C ARG A 251 -0.93 -97.91 35.95
N GLU A 252 -1.65 -97.19 36.80
CA GLU A 252 -2.30 -97.72 38.00
C GLU A 252 -3.51 -98.58 37.64
N THR A 253 -4.37 -98.15 36.71
CA THR A 253 -5.48 -98.97 36.21
C THR A 253 -4.98 -100.17 35.40
N ALA A 254 -3.92 -100.04 34.60
CA ALA A 254 -3.29 -101.18 33.93
C ALA A 254 -2.70 -102.19 34.94
N ARG A 255 -2.07 -101.72 36.03
CA ARG A 255 -1.62 -102.58 37.14
C ARG A 255 -2.79 -103.27 37.85
N ALA A 256 -3.86 -102.53 38.16
CA ALA A 256 -5.06 -103.07 38.80
C ALA A 256 -5.81 -104.06 37.89
N GLN A 257 -5.82 -103.83 36.58
CA GLN A 257 -6.36 -104.77 35.60
C GLN A 257 -5.51 -106.05 35.56
N ALA A 258 -4.17 -105.94 35.61
CA ALA A 258 -3.28 -107.09 35.66
C ALA A 258 -3.37 -107.91 36.96
N THR A 259 -3.65 -107.27 38.11
CA THR A 259 -3.99 -108.02 39.33
C THR A 259 -5.37 -108.66 39.21
N LEU A 260 -6.40 -107.94 38.74
CA LEU A 260 -7.75 -108.50 38.58
C LEU A 260 -7.82 -109.66 37.56
N THR A 261 -7.00 -109.67 36.49
CA THR A 261 -6.92 -110.84 35.58
C THR A 261 -6.19 -112.01 36.23
N LYS A 262 -5.20 -111.77 37.09
CA LYS A 262 -4.60 -112.81 37.92
C LYS A 262 -5.60 -113.36 38.94
N ASP A 263 -6.30 -112.49 39.65
CA ASP A 263 -7.25 -112.86 40.70
C ASP A 263 -8.45 -113.61 40.10
N THR A 264 -8.94 -113.22 38.93
CA THR A 264 -9.99 -113.96 38.19
C THR A 264 -9.49 -115.29 37.62
N THR A 265 -8.22 -115.45 37.23
CA THR A 265 -7.68 -116.78 36.88
C THR A 265 -7.54 -117.67 38.11
N THR A 266 -7.04 -117.17 39.24
CA THR A 266 -7.01 -117.95 40.49
C THR A 266 -8.41 -118.30 40.99
N HIS A 267 -9.37 -117.38 40.94
CA HIS A 267 -10.76 -117.67 41.29
C HIS A 267 -11.41 -118.64 40.29
N GLN A 268 -11.05 -118.61 39.00
CA GLN A 268 -11.54 -119.61 38.03
C GLN A 268 -10.98 -121.00 38.34
N ASP A 269 -9.72 -121.11 38.77
CA ASP A 269 -9.13 -122.37 39.22
C ASP A 269 -9.69 -122.86 40.56
N GLU A 270 -9.93 -121.97 41.51
CA GLU A 270 -10.68 -122.27 42.75
C GLU A 270 -12.10 -122.73 42.43
N LEU A 271 -12.79 -122.09 41.49
CA LEU A 271 -14.16 -122.43 41.08
C LEU A 271 -14.17 -123.76 40.30
N ASN A 272 -13.15 -124.05 39.49
CA ASN A 272 -12.93 -125.35 38.85
C ASN A 272 -12.66 -126.45 39.90
N ASN A 273 -11.87 -126.17 40.92
CA ASN A 273 -11.61 -127.09 42.04
C ASN A 273 -12.85 -127.27 42.92
N GLN A 274 -13.64 -126.21 43.15
CA GLN A 274 -14.93 -126.29 43.82
C GLN A 274 -15.99 -127.02 42.99
N ARG A 275 -15.95 -126.96 41.64
CA ARG A 275 -16.78 -127.81 40.76
C ARG A 275 -16.42 -129.27 40.95
N LYS A 276 -15.13 -129.64 40.86
CA LYS A 276 -14.65 -131.02 41.15
C LYS A 276 -14.99 -131.48 42.57
N GLN A 277 -14.89 -130.61 43.58
CA GLN A 277 -15.35 -130.92 44.94
C GLN A 277 -16.88 -131.02 45.03
N ARG A 278 -17.64 -130.20 44.29
CA ARG A 278 -19.11 -130.22 44.24
C ARG A 278 -19.62 -131.47 43.54
N GLU A 279 -18.94 -131.95 42.50
CA GLU A 279 -19.23 -133.21 41.82
C GLU A 279 -19.02 -134.39 42.77
N ARG A 280 -17.86 -134.48 43.43
CA ARG A 280 -17.59 -135.48 44.49
C ARG A 280 -18.59 -135.38 45.66
N LYS A 281 -18.89 -134.17 46.12
CA LYS A 281 -19.92 -133.92 47.13
C LYS A 281 -21.32 -134.22 46.59
N SER A 282 -21.56 -134.21 45.29
CA SER A 282 -22.86 -134.49 44.69
C SER A 282 -23.11 -135.97 44.47
N SER A 283 -22.08 -136.79 44.21
CA SER A 283 -22.23 -138.25 44.28
C SER A 283 -22.48 -138.69 45.73
N ILE A 284 -21.64 -138.23 46.67
CA ILE A 284 -21.83 -138.49 48.11
C ILE A 284 -23.17 -137.91 48.60
N ARG A 285 -23.62 -136.79 48.04
CA ARG A 285 -24.94 -136.23 48.36
C ARG A 285 -26.08 -136.99 47.69
N GLN A 286 -25.94 -137.58 46.51
CA GLN A 286 -26.97 -138.50 45.98
C GLN A 286 -27.05 -139.74 46.87
N GLU A 287 -25.92 -140.33 47.26
CA GLU A 287 -25.85 -141.40 48.26
C GLU A 287 -26.45 -140.99 49.62
N LEU A 288 -26.46 -139.70 49.97
CA LEU A 288 -27.08 -139.16 51.19
C LEU A 288 -28.51 -138.64 50.99
N GLU A 289 -28.94 -138.26 49.80
CA GLU A 289 -30.28 -137.81 49.45
C GLU A 289 -31.21 -139.02 49.26
N GLU A 290 -30.68 -140.17 48.79
CA GLU A 290 -31.31 -141.48 48.98
C GLU A 290 -31.56 -141.75 50.48
N LYS A 291 -30.57 -141.50 51.35
CA LYS A 291 -30.70 -141.69 52.80
C LYS A 291 -31.60 -140.63 53.47
N ILE A 292 -31.62 -139.39 52.98
CA ILE A 292 -32.41 -138.28 53.55
C ILE A 292 -33.85 -138.29 53.03
N LEU A 293 -34.13 -138.86 51.85
CA LEU A 293 -35.50 -139.24 51.46
C LEU A 293 -36.12 -140.23 52.46
N THR A 294 -35.32 -141.10 53.10
CA THR A 294 -35.79 -141.95 54.21
C THR A 294 -35.94 -141.23 55.56
N HIS A 295 -35.72 -139.90 55.62
CA HIS A 295 -35.65 -139.16 56.89
C HIS A 295 -36.40 -137.81 56.93
N MET A 296 -36.50 -137.08 55.80
CA MET A 296 -36.99 -135.68 55.77
C MET A 296 -38.52 -135.50 55.72
N GLN A 297 -39.27 -136.44 56.30
CA GLN A 297 -40.72 -136.35 56.43
C GLN A 297 -41.11 -135.33 57.58
N GLN A 298 -40.77 -134.00 57.47
CA GLN A 298 -40.58 -132.96 58.57
C GLN A 298 -41.15 -131.46 58.37
N GLN A 299 -40.67 -130.37 59.07
CA GLN A 299 -41.40 -129.06 59.39
C GLN A 299 -40.61 -127.66 59.39
N LEU A 300 -41.24 -126.49 59.78
CA LEU A 300 -40.86 -125.01 59.66
C LEU A 300 -41.58 -124.08 60.75
N THR A 301 -41.54 -122.72 61.02
CA THR A 301 -40.84 -121.36 60.83
C THR A 301 -41.52 -120.28 61.81
N HIS A 302 -41.47 -118.91 61.95
CA HIS A 302 -40.82 -117.56 61.61
C HIS A 302 -41.48 -116.41 62.50
N SER A 303 -41.29 -115.04 62.55
CA SER A 303 -40.28 -113.94 62.29
C SER A 303 -40.83 -112.48 62.67
N ASN A 304 -40.07 -111.34 62.55
CA ASN A 304 -40.45 -109.87 62.33
C ASN A 304 -40.40 -108.70 63.45
N ALA A 305 -40.28 -107.40 62.99
CA ALA A 305 -40.73 -106.04 63.53
C ALA A 305 -39.86 -105.01 64.38
N ALA A 306 -39.92 -103.66 64.10
CA ALA A 306 -39.44 -102.46 64.92
C ALA A 306 -39.73 -101.01 64.34
N LEU A 307 -39.84 -99.89 65.14
CA LEU A 307 -39.86 -98.42 64.70
C LEU A 307 -39.98 -97.29 65.83
N TYR A 308 -39.34 -96.07 65.77
CA TYR A 308 -39.74 -94.81 66.55
C TYR A 308 -39.02 -93.40 66.28
N SER A 309 -39.58 -92.27 66.84
CA SER A 309 -38.97 -90.96 67.34
C SER A 309 -38.77 -89.64 66.49
N GLN A 310 -38.96 -88.41 67.07
CA GLN A 310 -38.52 -87.02 66.63
C GLN A 310 -38.92 -85.81 67.59
N ARG A 311 -38.14 -84.67 67.71
CA ARG A 311 -38.55 -83.22 68.09
C ARG A 311 -37.38 -82.20 68.37
N LEU A 312 -37.58 -80.84 68.39
CA LEU A 312 -36.62 -79.82 68.98
C LEU A 312 -37.02 -78.34 69.43
N THR A 313 -37.11 -77.30 68.56
CA THR A 313 -36.19 -76.08 68.52
C THR A 313 -36.28 -74.74 69.38
N GLY A 314 -37.02 -73.67 68.98
CA GLY A 314 -36.48 -72.28 68.76
C GLY A 314 -36.43 -71.13 69.83
N LYS A 315 -35.22 -70.56 70.06
CA LYS A 315 -34.90 -69.57 71.15
C LYS A 315 -34.19 -68.24 70.77
N THR A 316 -33.85 -67.95 69.51
CA THR A 316 -32.67 -67.12 69.17
C THR A 316 -32.82 -65.58 69.08
N ALA A 317 -33.98 -64.98 69.40
CA ALA A 317 -34.34 -63.66 68.83
C ALA A 317 -33.98 -62.38 69.63
N THR A 318 -33.68 -62.44 70.93
CA THR A 318 -33.78 -61.26 71.83
C THR A 318 -32.57 -60.33 71.87
N LEU A 319 -31.38 -60.76 71.45
CA LEU A 319 -30.09 -60.10 71.74
C LEU A 319 -29.82 -58.75 71.02
N LYS A 320 -30.70 -58.29 70.12
CA LYS A 320 -30.37 -57.23 69.14
C LYS A 320 -30.59 -55.78 69.63
N MET A 321 -31.38 -55.57 70.67
CA MET A 321 -31.88 -54.23 71.04
C MET A 321 -30.82 -53.36 71.78
N GLU A 322 -29.95 -53.99 72.56
CA GLU A 322 -29.18 -53.34 73.63
C GLU A 322 -28.05 -52.41 73.13
N LYS A 323 -27.53 -52.65 71.92
CA LYS A 323 -26.37 -51.92 71.37
C LYS A 323 -26.66 -50.48 70.92
N ARG A 324 -27.92 -50.05 70.84
CA ARG A 324 -28.27 -48.72 70.29
C ARG A 324 -27.96 -47.56 71.25
N ASN A 325 -28.01 -47.79 72.56
CA ASN A 325 -27.97 -46.70 73.56
C ASN A 325 -26.56 -46.15 73.82
N GLN A 326 -25.50 -46.81 73.37
CA GLN A 326 -24.12 -46.45 73.73
C GLN A 326 -23.58 -45.22 72.97
N LEU A 327 -24.19 -44.85 71.84
CA LEU A 327 -23.71 -43.74 70.98
C LEU A 327 -23.98 -42.33 71.54
N GLN A 328 -25.09 -42.12 72.26
CA GLN A 328 -25.50 -40.79 72.73
C GLN A 328 -24.65 -40.21 73.87
N LEU A 329 -23.67 -40.97 74.38
CA LEU A 329 -22.81 -40.52 75.47
C LEU A 329 -21.66 -39.62 74.97
N GLN A 330 -21.08 -39.94 73.80
CA GLN A 330 -19.84 -39.30 73.33
C GLN A 330 -20.04 -37.85 72.84
N GLU A 331 -21.24 -37.48 72.41
CA GLU A 331 -21.54 -36.12 71.93
C GLU A 331 -21.37 -35.03 73.03
N LYS A 332 -21.44 -35.42 74.30
CA LYS A 332 -21.27 -34.49 75.43
C LYS A 332 -19.81 -34.09 75.67
N GLU A 333 -18.86 -34.95 75.34
CA GLU A 333 -17.43 -34.74 75.60
C GLU A 333 -16.86 -33.60 74.74
N ALA A 334 -17.40 -33.42 73.52
CA ALA A 334 -17.04 -32.33 72.61
C ALA A 334 -17.34 -30.91 73.17
N ILE A 335 -18.25 -30.78 74.14
CA ILE A 335 -18.57 -29.49 74.76
C ILE A 335 -17.45 -29.05 75.71
N ALA A 336 -16.77 -29.99 76.39
CA ALA A 336 -15.68 -29.68 77.31
C ALA A 336 -14.49 -28.98 76.63
N VAL A 337 -14.23 -29.28 75.36
CA VAL A 337 -13.15 -28.65 74.57
C VAL A 337 -13.36 -27.13 74.42
N LYS A 338 -14.61 -26.63 74.48
CA LYS A 338 -14.87 -25.18 74.42
C LYS A 338 -14.38 -24.43 75.67
N LEU A 339 -14.21 -25.11 76.82
CA LEU A 339 -13.59 -24.50 77.99
C LEU A 339 -12.09 -24.23 77.80
N ALA A 340 -11.41 -24.94 76.89
CA ALA A 340 -10.02 -24.64 76.57
C ALA A 340 -9.84 -23.26 75.89
N ILE A 341 -10.90 -22.72 75.27
CA ILE A 341 -10.90 -21.36 74.70
C ILE A 341 -10.86 -20.30 75.81
N HIS A 342 -11.38 -20.58 77.00
CA HIS A 342 -11.31 -19.67 78.15
C HIS A 342 -9.87 -19.40 78.59
N ASN A 343 -8.95 -20.36 78.43
CA ASN A 343 -7.52 -20.16 78.71
C ASN A 343 -6.85 -19.13 77.77
N VAL A 344 -7.45 -18.80 76.63
CA VAL A 344 -6.96 -17.73 75.74
C VAL A 344 -7.29 -16.34 76.31
N LEU A 345 -8.37 -16.21 77.09
CA LEU A 345 -8.72 -14.95 77.75
C LEU A 345 -7.70 -14.60 78.85
N LEU A 346 -7.18 -15.59 79.57
CA LEU A 346 -6.09 -15.40 80.55
C LEU A 346 -4.78 -14.86 79.94
N GLN A 347 -4.63 -14.88 78.61
CA GLN A 347 -3.51 -14.22 77.92
C GLN A 347 -3.77 -12.73 77.70
N VAL A 348 -5.02 -12.29 77.65
CA VAL A 348 -5.41 -10.87 77.50
C VAL A 348 -5.14 -10.13 78.81
N ASP A 349 -5.56 -10.68 79.94
CA ASP A 349 -5.30 -10.13 81.29
C ASP A 349 -3.80 -9.85 81.53
N SER A 350 -2.92 -10.66 80.93
CA SER A 350 -1.46 -10.51 81.04
C SER A 350 -0.90 -9.29 80.31
N LEU A 351 -1.64 -8.73 79.34
CA LEU A 351 -1.27 -7.52 78.60
C LEU A 351 -1.70 -6.24 79.32
N GLU A 352 -2.87 -6.24 80.00
CA GLU A 352 -3.32 -5.08 80.79
C GLU A 352 -2.31 -4.72 81.89
N LEU A 353 -1.73 -5.73 82.56
CA LEU A 353 -0.64 -5.56 83.54
C LEU A 353 0.63 -4.88 82.96
N THR A 354 0.85 -4.94 81.65
CA THR A 354 1.98 -4.23 81.00
C THR A 354 1.64 -2.78 80.65
N GLN A 355 0.35 -2.43 80.58
CA GLN A 355 -0.13 -1.07 80.31
C GLN A 355 -0.05 -0.19 81.57
N ASP A 356 -0.46 -0.71 82.73
CA ASP A 356 -0.37 -0.01 84.02
C ASP A 356 1.09 0.36 84.38
N ALA A 357 2.05 -0.50 84.05
CA ALA A 357 3.47 -0.26 84.29
C ALA A 357 4.01 0.99 83.55
N LEU A 358 3.53 1.24 82.34
CA LEU A 358 3.92 2.41 81.54
C LEU A 358 3.24 3.69 82.02
N GLN A 359 2.03 3.59 82.58
CA GLN A 359 1.33 4.74 83.17
C GLN A 359 2.09 5.31 84.39
N GLY A 360 2.71 4.44 85.20
CA GLY A 360 3.51 4.85 86.37
C GLY A 360 4.78 5.63 86.04
N GLU A 361 5.41 5.40 84.87
CA GLU A 361 6.57 6.21 84.45
C GLU A 361 6.17 7.65 84.10
N ILE A 362 4.97 7.86 83.53
CA ILE A 362 4.46 9.18 83.14
C ILE A 362 4.25 10.08 84.37
N GLU A 363 3.64 9.54 85.44
CA GLU A 363 3.41 10.28 86.68
C GLU A 363 4.73 10.73 87.35
N SER A 364 5.81 9.96 87.18
CA SER A 364 7.14 10.34 87.68
C SER A 364 7.71 11.58 86.98
N LEU A 365 7.45 11.74 85.68
CA LEU A 365 7.98 12.84 84.87
C LEU A 365 7.25 14.16 85.13
N ASP A 366 5.94 14.13 85.33
CA ASP A 366 5.17 15.33 85.69
C ASP A 366 5.62 15.91 87.05
N SER A 367 6.01 15.05 88.00
CA SER A 367 6.55 15.49 89.30
C SER A 367 7.81 16.37 89.13
N PHE A 368 8.70 16.01 88.20
CA PHE A 368 9.91 16.78 87.88
C PHE A 368 9.58 18.11 87.17
N LEU A 369 8.54 18.12 86.33
CA LEU A 369 8.10 19.30 85.58
C LEU A 369 7.58 20.41 86.51
N THR A 370 6.84 20.06 87.57
CA THR A 370 6.39 21.03 88.58
C THR A 370 7.54 21.73 89.31
N LEU A 371 8.65 21.02 89.58
CA LEU A 371 9.84 21.58 90.25
C LEU A 371 10.47 22.70 89.40
N VAL A 372 10.58 22.50 88.08
CA VAL A 372 11.14 23.50 87.15
C VAL A 372 10.28 24.77 87.12
N GLN A 373 8.95 24.63 87.14
CA GLN A 373 8.00 25.75 87.10
C GLN A 373 8.21 26.72 88.28
N THR A 374 8.42 26.20 89.50
CA THR A 374 8.64 27.04 90.69
C THR A 374 9.91 27.90 90.58
N ARG A 375 10.94 27.41 89.89
CA ARG A 375 12.21 28.13 89.71
C ARG A 375 12.06 29.33 88.79
N ILE A 376 11.23 29.24 87.74
CA ILE A 376 10.99 30.32 86.78
C ILE A 376 10.35 31.54 87.48
N SER A 377 9.36 31.31 88.35
CA SER A 377 8.68 32.39 89.10
C SER A 377 9.60 33.19 90.03
N SER A 378 10.75 32.64 90.43
CA SER A 378 11.75 33.36 91.25
C SER A 378 12.53 34.41 90.45
N VAL A 379 12.77 34.18 89.15
CA VAL A 379 13.62 35.03 88.31
C VAL A 379 12.88 36.30 87.86
N MET A 380 11.58 36.23 87.58
CA MET A 380 10.79 37.38 87.12
C MET A 380 10.81 38.55 88.12
N LYS A 381 10.74 38.27 89.44
CA LYS A 381 10.79 39.30 90.49
C LYS A 381 12.09 40.11 90.55
N LEU A 382 13.19 39.60 89.98
CA LEU A 382 14.47 40.30 89.94
C LEU A 382 14.54 41.34 88.81
N ILE A 383 13.73 41.17 87.75
CA ILE A 383 13.75 42.04 86.56
C ILE A 383 13.06 43.37 86.83
N GLU A 384 11.89 43.35 87.50
CA GLU A 384 11.10 44.55 87.81
C GLU A 384 11.90 45.60 88.60
N GLN A 385 12.80 45.16 89.48
CA GLN A 385 13.62 46.04 90.33
C GLN A 385 14.66 46.86 89.54
N LYS A 386 15.04 46.47 88.32
CA LYS A 386 16.01 47.23 87.50
C LYS A 386 15.36 48.35 86.70
N GLN A 387 14.11 48.15 86.27
CA GLN A 387 13.41 49.05 85.34
C GLN A 387 13.21 50.48 85.90
N THR A 388 13.02 50.60 87.21
CA THR A 388 12.77 51.89 87.89
C THR A 388 13.96 52.85 87.88
N THR A 389 15.20 52.33 87.88
CA THR A 389 16.41 53.15 88.00
C THR A 389 16.71 54.01 86.77
N ILE A 390 16.25 53.59 85.58
CA ILE A 390 16.51 54.26 84.30
C ILE A 390 15.76 55.61 84.20
N ILE A 391 14.56 55.69 84.77
CA ILE A 391 13.65 56.84 84.64
C ILE A 391 14.26 58.12 85.25
N ASN A 392 15.07 57.99 86.31
CA ASN A 392 15.61 59.14 87.04
C ASN A 392 16.72 59.91 86.29
N TYR A 393 17.46 59.28 85.38
CA TYR A 393 18.56 59.96 84.68
C TYR A 393 18.08 60.95 83.61
N ASN A 394 16.99 60.64 82.91
CA ASN A 394 16.48 61.45 81.80
C ASN A 394 16.05 62.87 82.22
N LYS A 395 15.72 63.08 83.50
CA LYS A 395 15.26 64.39 84.01
C LYS A 395 16.35 65.48 84.04
N LYS A 396 17.64 65.12 84.17
CA LYS A 396 18.74 66.09 84.32
C LYS A 396 19.21 66.72 83.01
N ILE A 397 18.84 66.17 81.87
CA ILE A 397 19.33 66.63 80.55
C ILE A 397 18.61 67.92 80.11
N SER A 398 17.35 68.09 80.51
CA SER A 398 16.49 69.20 80.03
C SER A 398 16.87 70.58 80.58
N GLU A 399 17.62 70.67 81.68
CA GLU A 399 17.86 71.94 82.39
C GLU A 399 19.00 72.78 81.78
N ILE A 400 19.91 72.16 81.02
CA ILE A 400 21.11 72.83 80.47
C ILE A 400 20.81 73.66 79.20
N VAL A 401 19.74 73.34 78.48
CA VAL A 401 19.45 73.90 77.14
C VAL A 401 18.96 75.37 77.17
N ALA A 402 18.58 75.88 78.34
CA ALA A 402 17.80 77.12 78.46
C ALA A 402 18.60 78.44 78.60
N SER A 403 19.94 78.42 78.63
CA SER A 403 20.72 79.51 79.28
C SER A 403 21.49 80.51 78.39
N THR A 404 21.56 80.36 77.07
CA THR A 404 22.31 81.31 76.19
C THR A 404 21.75 81.39 74.76
N ALA A 405 21.37 82.59 74.29
CA ALA A 405 21.02 82.88 72.90
C ALA A 405 21.12 84.40 72.58
N ASN A 406 21.58 84.74 71.36
CA ASN A 406 21.58 86.06 70.70
C ASN A 406 22.39 87.21 71.35
N GLU A 407 22.95 88.20 70.62
CA GLU A 407 23.53 88.31 69.25
C GLU A 407 24.08 89.74 69.11
N ASP A 408 25.29 89.96 68.58
CA ASP A 408 25.80 91.34 68.33
C ASP A 408 26.90 91.38 67.25
N LEU A 409 26.52 91.84 66.04
CA LEU A 409 27.17 91.76 64.72
C LEU A 409 28.72 91.96 64.65
N SER A 410 29.53 90.98 65.06
CA SER A 410 31.00 91.01 65.01
C SER A 410 31.58 90.86 63.59
N PRO A 411 32.83 91.26 63.30
CA PRO A 411 33.51 90.95 62.03
C PRO A 411 33.65 89.45 61.74
N LEU A 412 33.57 88.59 62.77
CA LEU A 412 33.43 87.14 62.60
C LEU A 412 32.07 86.77 61.97
N GLU A 413 30.99 87.47 62.35
CA GLU A 413 29.66 87.23 61.82
C GLU A 413 29.45 87.82 60.42
N ILE A 414 30.20 88.87 60.03
CA ILE A 414 30.32 89.26 58.61
C ILE A 414 30.99 88.15 57.79
N LYS A 415 32.01 87.47 58.34
CA LYS A 415 32.58 86.27 57.71
C LYS A 415 31.59 85.10 57.71
N ILE A 416 30.79 84.91 58.76
CA ILE A 416 29.72 83.92 58.76
C ILE A 416 28.71 84.24 57.67
N HIS A 417 28.24 85.48 57.50
CA HIS A 417 27.34 85.87 56.41
C HIS A 417 27.95 85.67 55.01
N ALA A 418 29.25 85.92 54.83
CA ALA A 418 29.94 85.57 53.59
C ALA A 418 29.99 84.06 53.34
N ILE A 419 30.15 83.26 54.40
CA ILE A 419 30.13 81.80 54.36
C ILE A 419 28.70 81.26 54.19
N THR A 420 27.66 81.85 54.79
CA THR A 420 26.27 81.45 54.56
C THR A 420 25.84 81.79 53.14
N ALA A 421 26.23 82.94 52.58
CA ALA A 421 26.01 83.24 51.17
C ALA A 421 26.71 82.22 50.24
N GLN A 422 27.90 81.73 50.60
CA GLN A 422 28.56 80.64 49.88
C GLN A 422 27.85 79.29 50.09
N MET A 423 27.34 78.99 51.29
CA MET A 423 26.55 77.79 51.58
C MET A 423 25.18 77.83 50.89
N GLU A 424 24.55 78.99 50.73
CA GLU A 424 23.31 79.22 49.99
C GLU A 424 23.54 79.04 48.48
N ALA A 425 24.65 79.56 47.94
CA ALA A 425 25.05 79.30 46.56
C ALA A 425 25.34 77.81 46.32
N LEU A 426 26.02 77.13 47.25
CA LEU A 426 26.25 75.68 47.21
C LEU A 426 24.97 74.87 47.43
N ALA A 427 24.01 75.36 48.22
CA ALA A 427 22.69 74.75 48.36
C ALA A 427 21.86 74.91 47.08
N ALA A 428 21.96 76.04 46.39
CA ALA A 428 21.32 76.27 45.10
C ALA A 428 21.92 75.36 44.01
N SER A 429 23.25 75.21 43.95
CA SER A 429 23.88 74.25 43.03
C SER A 429 23.50 72.81 43.39
N PHE A 430 23.52 72.44 44.67
CA PHE A 430 23.08 71.12 45.13
C PHE A 430 21.60 70.82 44.79
N GLN A 431 20.71 71.81 44.84
CA GLN A 431 19.32 71.62 44.38
C GLN A 431 19.21 71.50 42.86
N SER A 432 20.04 72.22 42.09
CA SER A 432 20.20 71.99 40.63
C SER A 432 20.66 70.56 40.35
N ASP A 433 21.73 70.12 41.01
CA ASP A 433 22.35 68.81 40.78
C ASP A 433 21.41 67.68 41.22
N LYS A 434 20.64 67.89 42.30
CA LYS A 434 19.53 67.02 42.71
C LYS A 434 18.41 66.97 41.67
N GLN A 435 18.04 68.08 41.03
CA GLN A 435 17.07 68.09 39.93
C GLN A 435 17.60 67.37 38.68
N GLN A 436 18.88 67.52 38.36
CA GLN A 436 19.53 66.79 37.27
C GLN A 436 19.59 65.29 37.58
N TRP A 437 19.97 64.91 38.81
CA TRP A 437 19.95 63.53 39.29
C TRP A 437 18.55 62.91 39.24
N MET A 438 17.51 63.63 39.66
CA MET A 438 16.12 63.16 39.54
C MET A 438 15.71 62.90 38.09
N LYS A 439 16.11 63.76 37.13
CA LYS A 439 15.84 63.55 35.69
C LYS A 439 16.59 62.34 35.14
N LEU A 440 17.86 62.17 35.51
CA LEU A 440 18.66 61.00 35.12
C LEU A 440 18.09 59.71 35.73
N GLN A 441 17.65 59.76 36.99
CA GLN A 441 17.00 58.65 37.68
C GLN A 441 15.65 58.28 37.03
N GLU A 442 14.87 59.27 36.59
CA GLU A 442 13.62 59.04 35.84
C GLU A 442 13.89 58.35 34.50
N ILE A 443 14.89 58.81 33.74
CA ILE A 443 15.33 58.16 32.48
C ILE A 443 15.79 56.71 32.74
N VAL A 444 16.63 56.49 33.75
CA VAL A 444 17.12 55.14 34.11
C VAL A 444 15.98 54.22 34.55
N VAL A 445 14.99 54.72 35.29
CA VAL A 445 13.78 53.95 35.64
C VAL A 445 12.89 53.69 34.42
N GLY A 446 12.82 54.62 33.47
CA GLY A 446 12.17 54.44 32.16
C GLY A 446 12.80 53.30 31.37
N SER A 447 14.09 53.40 31.05
CA SER A 447 14.81 52.35 30.31
C SER A 447 14.84 51.01 31.05
N ARG A 448 14.84 51.00 32.39
CA ARG A 448 14.66 49.77 33.16
C ARG A 448 13.28 49.13 32.92
N ARG A 449 12.19 49.91 32.92
CA ARG A 449 10.84 49.40 32.62
C ARG A 449 10.73 48.86 31.19
N GLU A 450 11.42 49.49 30.24
CA GLU A 450 11.53 49.02 28.85
C GLU A 450 12.29 47.68 28.77
N ILE A 451 13.46 47.56 29.42
CA ILE A 451 14.22 46.31 29.53
C ILE A 451 13.38 45.20 30.18
N GLU A 452 12.65 45.50 31.24
CA GLU A 452 11.74 44.54 31.89
C GLU A 452 10.55 44.16 30.98
N ALA A 453 10.06 45.07 30.12
CA ALA A 453 9.03 44.78 29.12
C ALA A 453 9.57 43.90 27.98
N HIS A 454 10.75 44.21 27.44
CA HIS A 454 11.44 43.37 26.46
C HIS A 454 11.76 41.98 27.03
N SER A 455 12.15 41.89 28.30
CA SER A 455 12.40 40.61 28.98
C SER A 455 11.13 39.74 29.07
N ARG A 456 9.98 40.36 29.37
CA ARG A 456 8.67 39.67 29.32
C ARG A 456 8.31 39.24 27.89
N GLY A 457 8.55 40.08 26.89
CA GLY A 457 8.34 39.74 25.48
C GLY A 457 9.21 38.57 25.00
N ILE A 458 10.49 38.56 25.39
CA ILE A 458 11.42 37.45 25.11
C ILE A 458 10.93 36.15 25.78
N LEU A 459 10.46 36.21 27.03
CA LEU A 459 9.92 35.03 27.72
C LEU A 459 8.67 34.48 27.00
N ILE A 460 7.75 35.34 26.56
CA ILE A 460 6.57 34.93 25.77
C ILE A 460 7.01 34.25 24.47
N LEU A 461 7.88 34.89 23.68
CA LEU A 461 8.40 34.32 22.43
C LEU A 461 9.18 33.01 22.64
N GLN A 462 9.87 32.85 23.76
CA GLN A 462 10.50 31.59 24.15
C GLN A 462 9.45 30.51 24.42
N THR A 463 8.38 30.80 25.19
CA THR A 463 7.30 29.83 25.43
C THR A 463 6.56 29.45 24.13
N GLU A 464 6.24 30.42 23.28
CA GLU A 464 5.64 30.18 21.96
C GLU A 464 6.54 29.31 21.06
N ASN A 465 7.84 29.60 21.02
CA ASN A 465 8.81 28.78 20.28
C ASN A 465 8.90 27.36 20.84
N THR A 466 8.91 27.15 22.16
CA THR A 466 8.90 25.79 22.73
C THR A 466 7.60 25.04 22.44
N ALA A 467 6.45 25.72 22.43
CA ALA A 467 5.16 25.13 22.06
C ALA A 467 5.13 24.75 20.57
N MET A 468 5.68 25.59 19.69
CA MET A 468 5.83 25.28 18.26
C MET A 468 6.82 24.14 18.00
N GLN A 469 7.93 24.07 18.73
CA GLN A 469 8.86 22.94 18.67
C GLN A 469 8.20 21.63 19.13
N GLN A 470 7.44 21.64 20.22
CA GLN A 470 6.66 20.47 20.65
C GLN A 470 5.58 20.08 19.64
N LYS A 471 4.92 21.05 19.00
CA LYS A 471 3.94 20.79 17.93
C LYS A 471 4.59 20.15 16.70
N ASN A 472 5.75 20.66 16.27
CA ASN A 472 6.50 20.09 15.16
C ASN A 472 6.91 18.65 15.47
N LEU A 473 7.50 18.37 16.64
CA LEU A 473 7.88 17.01 17.04
C LEU A 473 6.69 16.02 17.04
N ARG A 474 5.48 16.48 17.39
CA ARG A 474 4.26 15.65 17.27
C ARG A 474 3.92 15.37 15.81
N LEU A 475 3.84 16.41 14.98
CA LEU A 475 3.55 16.28 13.54
C LEU A 475 4.59 15.44 12.80
N ASP A 476 5.87 15.55 13.16
CA ASP A 476 6.95 14.72 12.63
C ASP A 476 6.75 13.25 13.03
N SER A 477 6.40 12.97 14.30
CA SER A 477 6.11 11.60 14.76
C SER A 477 4.84 11.00 14.14
N GLU A 478 3.82 11.82 13.90
CA GLU A 478 2.59 11.43 13.18
C GLU A 478 2.92 11.10 11.71
N ALA A 479 3.73 11.93 11.04
CA ALA A 479 4.19 11.69 9.68
C ALA A 479 5.16 10.48 9.56
N GLU A 480 5.96 10.19 10.58
CA GLU A 480 6.77 8.95 10.63
C GLU A 480 5.90 7.71 10.81
N PHE A 481 4.86 7.78 11.66
CA PHE A 481 3.87 6.71 11.81
C PHE A 481 3.11 6.45 10.49
N GLU A 482 2.61 7.50 9.83
CA GLU A 482 1.96 7.39 8.51
C GLU A 482 2.89 6.75 7.46
N ARG A 483 4.18 7.13 7.42
CA ARG A 483 5.18 6.51 6.52
C ARG A 483 5.39 5.03 6.84
N GLN A 484 5.42 4.64 8.11
CA GLN A 484 5.54 3.23 8.49
C GLN A 484 4.31 2.43 8.05
N VAL A 485 3.11 2.96 8.27
CA VAL A 485 1.85 2.36 7.79
C VAL A 485 1.85 2.26 6.26
N GLU A 486 2.31 3.29 5.53
CA GLU A 486 2.42 3.27 4.07
C GLU A 486 3.42 2.20 3.59
N ILE A 487 4.55 2.02 4.29
CA ILE A 487 5.53 0.96 4.03
C ILE A 487 4.92 -0.43 4.28
N GLU A 488 4.11 -0.60 5.32
CA GLU A 488 3.42 -1.86 5.63
C GLU A 488 2.31 -2.18 4.63
N LEU A 489 1.49 -1.20 4.24
CA LEU A 489 0.53 -1.33 3.14
C LEU A 489 1.23 -1.67 1.82
N LYS A 490 2.40 -1.07 1.53
CA LYS A 490 3.23 -1.45 0.37
C LYS A 490 3.81 -2.86 0.48
N LYS A 491 4.01 -3.41 1.69
CA LYS A 491 4.40 -4.83 1.89
C LYS A 491 3.19 -5.76 1.66
N THR A 492 2.04 -5.50 2.28
CA THR A 492 0.84 -6.34 2.13
C THR A 492 0.32 -6.36 0.69
N LEU A 493 0.28 -5.20 0.02
CA LEU A 493 -0.02 -5.09 -1.42
C LEU A 493 0.92 -5.97 -2.27
N LYS A 494 2.22 -5.98 -1.97
CA LYS A 494 3.20 -6.84 -2.67
C LYS A 494 3.03 -8.34 -2.35
N MET A 495 2.50 -8.71 -1.18
CA MET A 495 2.12 -10.10 -0.90
C MET A 495 0.86 -10.49 -1.67
N LEU A 496 -0.19 -9.66 -1.62
CA LEU A 496 -1.44 -9.88 -2.36
C LEU A 496 -1.21 -10.01 -3.87
N TYR A 497 -0.34 -9.19 -4.48
CA TYR A 497 0.03 -9.36 -5.89
C TYR A 497 0.78 -10.68 -6.17
N ARG A 498 1.65 -11.13 -5.26
CA ARG A 498 2.32 -12.44 -5.40
C ARG A 498 1.31 -13.58 -5.30
N ASP A 499 0.34 -13.48 -4.40
CA ASP A 499 -0.67 -14.51 -4.19
C ASP A 499 -1.73 -14.51 -5.31
N GLN A 500 -2.08 -13.35 -5.87
CA GLN A 500 -2.84 -13.23 -7.11
C GLN A 500 -2.09 -13.87 -8.29
N LEU A 501 -0.78 -13.65 -8.41
CA LEU A 501 0.04 -14.30 -9.44
C LEU A 501 0.10 -15.82 -9.24
N LYS A 502 0.29 -16.32 -8.02
CA LYS A 502 0.19 -17.76 -7.70
C LYS A 502 -1.18 -18.30 -8.13
N LEU A 503 -2.27 -17.67 -7.71
CA LEU A 503 -3.63 -18.09 -8.03
C LEU A 503 -3.86 -18.13 -9.54
N ASN A 504 -3.42 -17.10 -10.29
CA ASN A 504 -3.50 -17.08 -11.75
C ASN A 504 -2.68 -18.23 -12.39
N THR A 505 -1.50 -18.56 -11.87
CA THR A 505 -0.73 -19.73 -12.36
C THR A 505 -1.35 -21.07 -11.99
N LEU A 506 -2.06 -21.17 -10.87
CA LEU A 506 -2.81 -22.37 -10.48
C LEU A 506 -4.09 -22.52 -11.32
N LEU A 507 -4.80 -21.42 -11.59
CA LEU A 507 -5.94 -21.39 -12.52
C LEU A 507 -5.50 -21.81 -13.93
N GLY A 508 -4.41 -21.22 -14.46
CA GLY A 508 -3.87 -21.62 -15.77
C GLY A 508 -3.43 -23.09 -15.83
N LYS A 509 -2.87 -23.64 -14.75
CA LYS A 509 -2.59 -25.09 -14.65
C LYS A 509 -3.88 -25.92 -14.61
N ASN A 510 -4.89 -25.49 -13.87
CA ASN A 510 -6.18 -26.18 -13.76
C ASN A 510 -6.94 -26.15 -15.10
N GLU A 511 -6.91 -25.04 -15.82
CA GLU A 511 -7.43 -24.95 -17.20
C GLU A 511 -6.72 -25.92 -18.15
N LEU A 512 -5.40 -26.06 -18.05
CA LEU A 512 -4.64 -27.02 -18.87
C LEU A 512 -4.96 -28.47 -18.50
N LEU A 513 -5.11 -28.78 -17.21
CA LEU A 513 -5.53 -30.10 -16.74
C LEU A 513 -6.96 -30.43 -17.17
N ASN A 514 -7.91 -29.50 -17.03
CA ASN A 514 -9.28 -29.69 -17.52
C ASN A 514 -9.32 -29.91 -19.03
N LYS A 515 -8.60 -29.09 -19.82
CA LYS A 515 -8.51 -29.29 -21.28
C LYS A 515 -7.85 -30.63 -21.66
N GLY A 516 -6.92 -31.13 -20.84
CA GLY A 516 -6.37 -32.47 -20.97
C GLY A 516 -7.40 -33.57 -20.70
N LEU A 517 -8.13 -33.48 -19.58
CA LEU A 517 -9.20 -34.42 -19.22
C LEU A 517 -10.39 -34.39 -20.19
N GLU A 518 -10.74 -33.21 -20.73
CA GLU A 518 -11.73 -33.04 -21.80
C GLU A 518 -11.29 -33.76 -23.09
N GLN A 519 -10.00 -33.68 -23.44
CA GLN A 519 -9.43 -34.39 -24.60
C GLN A 519 -9.33 -35.90 -24.36
N GLU A 520 -8.91 -36.34 -23.18
CA GLU A 520 -8.87 -37.77 -22.80
C GLU A 520 -10.27 -38.38 -22.78
N ASN A 521 -11.26 -37.70 -22.20
CA ASN A 521 -12.66 -38.13 -22.23
C ASN A 521 -13.19 -38.21 -23.68
N ALA A 522 -12.95 -37.20 -24.52
CA ALA A 522 -13.37 -37.24 -25.92
C ALA A 522 -12.73 -38.39 -26.70
N LEU A 523 -11.44 -38.69 -26.46
CA LEU A 523 -10.77 -39.85 -27.05
C LEU A 523 -11.41 -41.17 -26.57
N ILE A 524 -11.62 -41.31 -25.26
CA ILE A 524 -12.27 -42.49 -24.65
C ILE A 524 -13.71 -42.68 -25.17
N GLU A 525 -14.47 -41.60 -25.35
CA GLU A 525 -15.80 -41.64 -25.98
C GLU A 525 -15.71 -42.11 -27.44
N THR A 526 -14.76 -41.59 -28.24
CA THR A 526 -14.58 -42.08 -29.61
C THR A 526 -14.15 -43.54 -29.68
N GLU A 527 -13.34 -44.03 -28.74
CA GLU A 527 -13.01 -45.45 -28.59
C GLU A 527 -14.22 -46.30 -28.23
N PHE A 528 -15.05 -45.87 -27.27
CA PHE A 528 -16.29 -46.59 -26.92
C PHE A 528 -17.26 -46.61 -28.09
N ILE A 529 -17.42 -45.51 -28.82
CA ILE A 529 -18.23 -45.45 -30.04
C ILE A 529 -17.66 -46.38 -31.13
N HIS A 530 -16.34 -46.53 -31.23
CA HIS A 530 -15.72 -47.47 -32.17
C HIS A 530 -16.00 -48.93 -31.78
N LYS A 531 -15.75 -49.29 -30.51
CA LYS A 531 -15.99 -50.64 -29.95
C LYS A 531 -17.48 -51.04 -30.04
N LEU A 532 -18.40 -50.09 -29.83
CA LEU A 532 -19.84 -50.30 -30.05
C LEU A 532 -20.17 -50.52 -31.54
N LYS A 533 -19.51 -49.81 -32.47
CA LYS A 533 -19.65 -50.02 -33.92
C LYS A 533 -18.96 -51.30 -34.42
N GLU A 534 -18.01 -51.86 -33.67
CA GLU A 534 -17.42 -53.18 -33.91
C GLU A 534 -18.39 -54.27 -33.45
N ALA A 535 -18.80 -54.26 -32.18
CA ALA A 535 -19.77 -55.21 -31.64
C ALA A 535 -21.12 -55.21 -32.40
N ALA A 536 -21.58 -54.04 -32.88
CA ALA A 536 -22.77 -53.95 -33.73
C ALA A 536 -22.57 -54.59 -35.12
N ARG A 537 -21.37 -54.47 -35.72
CA ARG A 537 -21.05 -55.17 -36.98
C ARG A 537 -20.97 -56.68 -36.76
N GLU A 538 -20.27 -57.12 -35.71
CA GLU A 538 -20.19 -58.54 -35.33
C GLU A 538 -21.58 -59.14 -35.07
N SER A 539 -22.47 -58.40 -34.40
CA SER A 539 -23.86 -58.82 -34.17
C SER A 539 -24.67 -58.94 -35.47
N VAL A 540 -24.46 -58.06 -36.46
CA VAL A 540 -25.11 -58.15 -37.78
C VAL A 540 -24.52 -59.30 -38.61
N GLU A 541 -23.21 -59.55 -38.52
CA GLU A 541 -22.58 -60.72 -39.15
C GLU A 541 -23.06 -62.04 -38.52
N LEU A 542 -23.29 -62.08 -37.20
CA LEU A 542 -23.87 -63.26 -36.54
C LEU A 542 -25.35 -63.44 -36.88
N GLN A 543 -26.12 -62.35 -36.96
CA GLN A 543 -27.53 -62.39 -37.35
C GLN A 543 -27.71 -62.88 -38.79
N THR A 544 -26.94 -62.36 -39.75
CA THR A 544 -26.99 -62.81 -41.16
C THR A 544 -26.51 -64.25 -41.33
N ARG A 545 -25.52 -64.71 -40.55
CA ARG A 545 -25.15 -66.14 -40.49
C ARG A 545 -26.27 -67.00 -39.91
N TYR A 546 -27.00 -66.53 -38.89
CA TYR A 546 -28.16 -67.23 -38.33
C TYR A 546 -29.33 -67.32 -39.33
N GLU A 547 -29.60 -66.23 -40.05
CA GLU A 547 -30.61 -66.17 -41.12
C GLU A 547 -30.30 -67.17 -42.23
N ASN A 548 -29.07 -67.19 -42.76
CA ASN A 548 -28.61 -68.19 -43.73
C ASN A 548 -28.78 -69.64 -43.21
N MET A 549 -28.40 -69.91 -41.95
CA MET A 549 -28.56 -71.25 -41.35
C MET A 549 -30.03 -71.64 -41.16
N GLN A 550 -30.94 -70.68 -40.96
CA GLN A 550 -32.37 -70.91 -40.87
C GLN A 550 -32.99 -71.14 -42.27
N GLU A 551 -32.55 -70.42 -43.30
CA GLU A 551 -32.92 -70.68 -44.71
C GLU A 551 -32.45 -72.06 -45.16
N GLU A 552 -31.20 -72.45 -44.89
CA GLU A 552 -30.67 -73.80 -45.18
C GLU A 552 -31.50 -74.88 -44.48
N LYS A 553 -31.86 -74.67 -43.22
CA LYS A 553 -32.71 -75.58 -42.43
C LYS A 553 -34.13 -75.68 -43.00
N GLU A 554 -34.75 -74.58 -43.41
CA GLU A 554 -36.08 -74.58 -44.03
C GLU A 554 -36.07 -75.29 -45.40
N LEU A 555 -35.03 -75.08 -46.19
CA LEU A 555 -34.80 -75.80 -47.45
C LEU A 555 -34.61 -77.31 -47.21
N VAL A 556 -33.84 -77.71 -46.19
CA VAL A 556 -33.69 -79.12 -45.79
C VAL A 556 -35.00 -79.71 -45.29
N LEU A 557 -35.84 -78.94 -44.58
CA LEU A 557 -37.18 -79.38 -44.16
C LEU A 557 -38.16 -79.52 -45.34
N SER A 558 -38.10 -78.65 -46.36
CA SER A 558 -38.87 -78.82 -47.60
C SER A 558 -38.46 -80.10 -48.31
N ASN A 559 -37.14 -80.30 -48.52
CA ASN A 559 -36.59 -81.51 -49.13
C ASN A 559 -36.98 -82.79 -48.36
N LEU A 560 -37.06 -82.72 -47.03
CA LEU A 560 -37.53 -83.83 -46.20
C LEU A 560 -39.02 -84.10 -46.40
N MET A 561 -39.88 -83.07 -46.38
CA MET A 561 -41.32 -83.23 -46.66
C MET A 561 -41.60 -83.74 -48.08
N GLU A 562 -40.79 -83.33 -49.07
CA GLU A 562 -40.86 -83.86 -50.44
C GLU A 562 -40.43 -85.33 -50.49
N ALA A 563 -39.37 -85.71 -49.77
CA ALA A 563 -38.96 -87.11 -49.63
C ALA A 563 -40.02 -87.96 -48.91
N GLU A 564 -40.65 -87.46 -47.84
CA GLU A 564 -41.77 -88.12 -47.14
C GLU A 564 -42.99 -88.27 -48.06
N GLN A 565 -43.34 -87.25 -48.84
CA GLN A 565 -44.40 -87.34 -49.85
C GLN A 565 -44.08 -88.38 -50.92
N HIS A 566 -42.84 -88.44 -51.39
CA HIS A 566 -42.39 -89.49 -52.32
C HIS A 566 -42.47 -90.89 -51.70
N ILE A 567 -42.06 -91.07 -50.45
CA ILE A 567 -42.20 -92.35 -49.72
C ILE A 567 -43.68 -92.74 -49.62
N MET A 568 -44.56 -91.83 -49.17
CA MET A 568 -46.01 -92.07 -49.09
C MET A 568 -46.66 -92.40 -50.45
N LEU A 569 -46.15 -91.84 -51.55
CA LEU A 569 -46.57 -92.19 -52.91
C LEU A 569 -46.07 -93.58 -53.32
N TRP A 570 -44.82 -93.94 -53.00
CA TRP A 570 -44.28 -95.28 -53.25
C TRP A 570 -44.97 -96.36 -52.41
N GLU A 571 -45.29 -96.09 -51.15
CA GLU A 571 -46.06 -96.98 -50.28
C GLU A 571 -47.48 -97.19 -50.83
N LYS A 572 -48.18 -96.13 -51.26
CA LYS A 572 -49.49 -96.27 -51.92
C LYS A 572 -49.39 -97.04 -53.24
N ASN A 573 -48.36 -96.82 -54.05
CA ASN A 573 -48.15 -97.59 -55.27
C ASN A 573 -47.87 -99.07 -54.96
N ALA A 574 -47.07 -99.37 -53.93
CA ALA A 574 -46.81 -100.73 -53.47
C ALA A 574 -48.08 -101.40 -52.91
N GLN A 575 -48.90 -100.67 -52.16
CA GLN A 575 -50.21 -101.16 -51.68
C GLN A 575 -51.16 -101.44 -52.85
N ILE A 576 -51.27 -100.53 -53.83
CA ILE A 576 -52.10 -100.76 -55.03
C ILE A 576 -51.59 -101.96 -55.84
N VAL A 577 -50.27 -102.15 -55.97
CA VAL A 577 -49.69 -103.35 -56.58
C VAL A 577 -50.04 -104.60 -55.76
N SER A 578 -49.97 -104.56 -54.44
CA SER A 578 -50.35 -105.68 -53.57
C SER A 578 -51.86 -106.00 -53.63
N GLU A 579 -52.72 -104.99 -53.70
CA GLU A 579 -54.17 -105.14 -53.78
C GLU A 579 -54.61 -105.63 -55.17
N THR A 580 -54.00 -105.12 -56.25
CA THR A 580 -54.25 -105.61 -57.61
C THR A 580 -53.68 -107.02 -57.82
N GLN A 581 -52.52 -107.34 -57.26
CA GLN A 581 -51.99 -108.71 -57.23
C GLN A 581 -52.97 -109.62 -56.48
N ALA A 582 -53.44 -109.25 -55.29
CA ALA A 582 -54.43 -110.03 -54.54
C ALA A 582 -55.79 -110.17 -55.26
N ALA A 583 -56.22 -109.16 -56.01
CA ALA A 583 -57.44 -109.22 -56.81
C ALA A 583 -57.30 -110.13 -58.04
N VAL A 584 -56.12 -110.16 -58.69
CA VAL A 584 -55.79 -111.08 -59.78
C VAL A 584 -55.58 -112.52 -59.26
N ASP A 585 -54.99 -112.67 -58.08
CA ASP A 585 -54.81 -113.94 -57.39
C ASP A 585 -56.08 -114.46 -56.71
N SER A 586 -57.19 -113.71 -56.75
CA SER A 586 -58.49 -114.12 -56.21
C SER A 586 -58.99 -115.43 -56.85
N ASP A 587 -59.55 -116.32 -56.04
CA ASP A 587 -59.96 -117.66 -56.45
C ASP A 587 -61.10 -117.68 -57.50
N ALA A 588 -61.75 -116.55 -57.78
CA ALA A 588 -62.70 -116.42 -58.88
C ALA A 588 -62.06 -116.79 -60.24
N TYR A 589 -60.97 -116.11 -60.61
CA TYR A 589 -60.28 -116.36 -61.88
C TYR A 589 -59.55 -117.72 -61.89
N LYS A 590 -58.99 -118.15 -60.76
CA LYS A 590 -58.37 -119.48 -60.62
C LYS A 590 -59.41 -120.61 -60.72
N GLY A 591 -60.64 -120.37 -60.25
CA GLY A 591 -61.78 -121.28 -60.38
C GLY A 591 -62.21 -121.42 -61.84
N GLU A 592 -62.45 -120.31 -62.54
CA GLU A 592 -62.85 -120.31 -63.96
C GLU A 592 -61.79 -121.01 -64.84
N ILE A 593 -60.50 -120.73 -64.64
CA ILE A 593 -59.41 -121.39 -65.37
C ILE A 593 -59.36 -122.90 -65.09
N ARG A 594 -59.65 -123.35 -63.86
CA ARG A 594 -59.75 -124.79 -63.53
C ARG A 594 -60.95 -125.46 -64.22
N ILE A 595 -62.11 -124.79 -64.25
CA ILE A 595 -63.32 -125.28 -64.92
C ILE A 595 -63.08 -125.38 -66.44
N LEU A 596 -62.49 -124.37 -67.06
CA LEU A 596 -62.14 -124.37 -68.48
C LEU A 596 -61.17 -125.51 -68.84
N LYS A 597 -60.12 -125.74 -68.03
CA LYS A 597 -59.19 -126.86 -68.23
C LYS A 597 -59.88 -128.22 -68.07
N ALA A 598 -60.80 -128.36 -67.11
CA ALA A 598 -61.56 -129.60 -66.93
C ALA A 598 -62.50 -129.89 -68.11
N GLU A 599 -63.19 -128.88 -68.65
CA GLU A 599 -64.07 -129.04 -69.82
C GLU A 599 -63.26 -129.30 -71.10
N ILE A 600 -62.09 -128.68 -71.30
CA ILE A 600 -61.17 -129.03 -72.40
C ILE A 600 -60.80 -130.51 -72.34
N HIS A 601 -60.33 -131.00 -71.19
CA HIS A 601 -59.93 -132.40 -71.06
C HIS A 601 -61.12 -133.36 -71.23
N ARG A 602 -62.32 -132.94 -70.84
CA ARG A 602 -63.57 -133.68 -71.12
C ARG A 602 -63.88 -133.77 -72.62
N ARG A 603 -63.62 -132.73 -73.41
CA ARG A 603 -63.77 -132.75 -74.88
C ARG A 603 -62.72 -133.63 -75.55
N GLU A 604 -61.48 -133.62 -75.06
CA GLU A 604 -60.40 -134.50 -75.55
C GLU A 604 -60.75 -135.99 -75.36
N VAL A 605 -61.28 -136.34 -74.17
CA VAL A 605 -61.76 -137.71 -73.89
C VAL A 605 -63.00 -138.06 -74.73
N GLN A 606 -63.91 -137.11 -74.96
CA GLN A 606 -65.06 -137.33 -75.85
C GLN A 606 -64.64 -137.60 -77.30
N LEU A 607 -63.72 -136.81 -77.87
CA LEU A 607 -63.11 -137.07 -79.19
C LEU A 607 -62.46 -138.45 -79.25
N SER A 608 -61.70 -138.81 -78.21
CA SER A 608 -61.03 -140.12 -78.10
C SER A 608 -62.03 -141.29 -78.05
N SER A 609 -63.23 -141.09 -77.49
CA SER A 609 -64.30 -142.09 -77.49
C SER A 609 -65.05 -142.16 -78.83
N LEU A 610 -65.25 -141.01 -79.50
CA LEU A 610 -65.92 -140.92 -80.80
C LEU A 610 -65.16 -141.67 -81.90
N MET A 611 -63.82 -141.55 -81.94
CA MET A 611 -63.02 -142.28 -82.94
C MET A 611 -63.14 -143.80 -82.77
N LYS A 612 -63.15 -144.31 -81.53
CA LYS A 612 -63.36 -145.74 -81.25
C LYS A 612 -64.77 -146.22 -81.60
N GLN A 613 -65.78 -145.36 -81.44
CA GLN A 613 -67.15 -145.68 -81.86
C GLN A 613 -67.30 -145.70 -83.38
N GLN A 614 -66.52 -144.92 -84.13
CA GLN A 614 -66.56 -144.91 -85.59
C GLN A 614 -66.02 -146.22 -86.20
N GLU A 615 -64.97 -146.82 -85.63
CA GLU A 615 -64.44 -148.11 -86.08
C GLU A 615 -65.43 -149.26 -85.83
N GLU A 616 -66.05 -149.31 -84.65
CA GLU A 616 -67.04 -150.33 -84.30
C GLU A 616 -68.33 -150.20 -85.15
N LEU A 617 -68.75 -148.96 -85.47
CA LEU A 617 -69.94 -148.71 -86.30
C LEU A 617 -69.80 -149.26 -87.73
N VAL A 618 -68.62 -149.19 -88.35
CA VAL A 618 -68.39 -149.79 -89.68
C VAL A 618 -68.65 -151.29 -89.62
N ARG A 619 -67.99 -151.98 -88.68
CA ARG A 619 -68.06 -153.43 -88.50
C ARG A 619 -69.46 -153.95 -88.10
N GLN A 620 -70.25 -153.14 -87.40
CA GLN A 620 -71.65 -153.49 -87.07
C GLN A 620 -72.62 -153.19 -88.23
N SER A 621 -72.32 -152.21 -89.09
CA SER A 621 -73.19 -151.85 -90.21
C SER A 621 -73.37 -152.98 -91.24
N GLU A 622 -72.33 -153.78 -91.50
CA GLU A 622 -72.34 -154.87 -92.48
C GLU A 622 -73.25 -156.04 -92.07
N THR A 623 -73.44 -156.27 -90.77
CA THR A 623 -74.22 -157.41 -90.24
C THR A 623 -75.64 -157.05 -89.78
N ALA A 624 -75.95 -155.76 -89.61
CA ALA A 624 -77.28 -155.29 -89.21
C ALA A 624 -78.30 -155.25 -90.37
N VAL A 625 -77.83 -155.13 -91.62
CA VAL A 625 -78.64 -155.03 -92.84
C VAL A 625 -79.57 -156.25 -93.03
N GLU A 626 -79.17 -157.44 -92.58
CA GLU A 626 -79.93 -158.66 -92.79
C GLU A 626 -81.14 -158.86 -91.85
N ARG A 627 -81.32 -158.06 -90.78
CA ARG A 627 -82.33 -158.38 -89.74
C ARG A 627 -83.24 -157.27 -89.23
N TRP A 628 -82.86 -155.99 -89.25
CA TRP A 628 -83.74 -154.90 -88.77
C TRP A 628 -84.27 -154.01 -89.90
N SER A 629 -84.83 -154.69 -90.90
CA SER A 629 -85.66 -154.16 -92.00
C SER A 629 -87.01 -153.56 -91.51
N SER A 630 -87.13 -153.14 -90.25
CA SER A 630 -88.33 -152.56 -89.65
C SER A 630 -88.06 -151.93 -88.29
N ILE A 631 -88.63 -150.73 -88.04
CA ILE A 631 -89.14 -150.24 -86.74
C ILE A 631 -88.08 -149.90 -85.64
N VAL A 632 -88.03 -148.69 -85.01
CA VAL A 632 -88.75 -147.41 -85.24
C VAL A 632 -88.19 -146.22 -84.39
N GLN A 633 -88.37 -144.97 -84.87
CA GLN A 633 -88.51 -143.66 -84.15
C GLN A 633 -87.39 -142.91 -83.34
N ARG A 634 -87.11 -141.67 -83.81
CA ARG A 634 -87.25 -140.31 -83.17
C ARG A 634 -86.43 -139.84 -81.93
N LYS A 635 -85.89 -138.59 -82.03
CA LYS A 635 -86.09 -137.48 -81.05
C LYS A 635 -85.80 -136.08 -81.67
N ASP A 636 -85.51 -135.01 -80.88
CA ASP A 636 -85.84 -133.60 -81.16
C ASP A 636 -84.82 -132.54 -80.63
N PHE A 637 -84.92 -131.26 -81.08
CA PHE A 637 -84.02 -130.11 -80.76
C PHE A 637 -84.79 -128.77 -80.47
N THR A 638 -84.25 -127.80 -79.68
CA THR A 638 -84.93 -126.50 -79.27
C THR A 638 -83.98 -125.36 -78.72
N THR A 639 -84.40 -124.07 -78.57
CA THR A 639 -83.61 -122.88 -78.05
C THR A 639 -84.47 -121.70 -77.46
N ARG A 640 -83.92 -120.71 -76.65
CA ARG A 640 -84.27 -119.23 -76.50
C ARG A 640 -83.95 -118.41 -75.17
N ASN A 641 -83.91 -117.04 -75.26
CA ASN A 641 -84.18 -115.90 -74.28
C ASN A 641 -83.08 -115.32 -73.28
N SER A 642 -83.15 -114.12 -72.58
CA SER A 642 -83.66 -112.71 -72.84
C SER A 642 -83.49 -111.66 -71.62
N HIS A 643 -83.56 -110.30 -71.84
CA HIS A 643 -83.99 -109.12 -70.95
C HIS A 643 -83.06 -107.99 -70.33
N LYS A 644 -83.64 -106.93 -69.65
CA LYS A 644 -83.11 -105.52 -69.34
C LYS A 644 -83.68 -104.81 -68.05
N LYS A 645 -82.98 -103.81 -67.43
CA LYS A 645 -83.41 -102.42 -66.93
C LYS A 645 -82.60 -101.79 -65.75
N GLN A 646 -82.76 -100.48 -65.46
CA GLN A 646 -82.06 -99.58 -64.48
C GLN A 646 -83.06 -98.49 -63.91
N PRO A 647 -82.75 -97.38 -63.14
CA PRO A 647 -81.50 -96.76 -62.59
C PRO A 647 -81.63 -96.20 -61.10
N THR A 648 -81.11 -94.97 -60.77
CA THR A 648 -81.29 -94.06 -59.55
C THR A 648 -80.08 -93.87 -58.57
N LYS A 649 -79.85 -92.79 -57.77
CA LYS A 649 -80.24 -91.32 -57.82
C LYS A 649 -79.49 -90.31 -56.88
N GLY A 650 -79.22 -90.59 -55.59
CA GLY A 650 -79.28 -89.60 -54.47
C GLY A 650 -78.18 -88.55 -54.14
N ALA A 651 -77.30 -88.11 -55.05
CA ALA A 651 -76.03 -87.44 -54.69
C ALA A 651 -76.04 -85.92 -54.30
N LEU A 652 -77.13 -85.17 -54.46
CA LEU A 652 -77.07 -83.70 -54.50
C LEU A 652 -77.16 -82.94 -53.15
N TYR A 653 -77.66 -83.56 -52.07
CA TYR A 653 -77.91 -82.84 -50.81
C TYR A 653 -76.67 -82.62 -49.92
N LEU A 654 -75.57 -83.34 -50.15
CA LEU A 654 -74.36 -83.22 -49.34
C LEU A 654 -73.55 -81.95 -49.66
N ASN A 655 -73.42 -81.61 -50.94
CA ASN A 655 -72.56 -80.50 -51.40
C ASN A 655 -73.08 -79.09 -50.99
N ILE A 656 -74.37 -78.96 -50.67
CA ILE A 656 -74.95 -77.69 -50.21
C ILE A 656 -74.59 -77.40 -48.74
N ARG A 657 -74.32 -78.45 -47.94
CA ARG A 657 -74.01 -78.33 -46.51
C ARG A 657 -72.54 -77.98 -46.24
N SER A 658 -71.61 -78.43 -47.06
CA SER A 658 -70.18 -78.10 -46.94
C SER A 658 -69.90 -76.62 -47.26
N LEU A 659 -70.49 -76.09 -48.33
CA LEU A 659 -70.33 -74.68 -48.73
C LEU A 659 -70.80 -73.69 -47.63
N HIS A 660 -71.87 -74.01 -46.91
CA HIS A 660 -72.34 -73.19 -45.78
C HIS A 660 -71.39 -73.17 -44.57
N HIS A 661 -70.52 -74.17 -44.41
CA HIS A 661 -69.51 -74.18 -43.34
C HIS A 661 -68.34 -73.25 -43.68
N SER A 662 -67.79 -73.41 -44.89
CA SER A 662 -66.66 -72.60 -45.40
C SER A 662 -66.96 -71.10 -45.42
N ILE A 663 -68.20 -70.71 -45.74
CA ILE A 663 -68.64 -69.30 -45.69
C ILE A 663 -68.66 -68.75 -44.24
N LYS A 664 -68.94 -69.57 -43.22
CA LYS A 664 -68.88 -69.12 -41.82
C LYS A 664 -67.46 -68.99 -41.28
N GLU A 665 -66.56 -69.90 -41.63
CA GLU A 665 -65.14 -69.81 -41.23
C GLU A 665 -64.45 -68.60 -41.86
N THR A 666 -64.69 -68.33 -43.14
CA THR A 666 -64.15 -67.14 -43.82
C THR A 666 -64.69 -65.84 -43.24
N HIS A 667 -65.96 -65.78 -42.81
CA HIS A 667 -66.49 -64.62 -42.09
C HIS A 667 -65.86 -64.40 -40.70
N LEU A 668 -65.48 -65.46 -39.98
CA LEU A 668 -64.76 -65.34 -38.71
C LEU A 668 -63.35 -64.77 -38.92
N LEU A 669 -62.58 -65.33 -39.85
CA LEU A 669 -61.23 -64.87 -40.17
C LEU A 669 -61.21 -63.40 -40.63
N VAL A 670 -62.19 -62.96 -41.43
CA VAL A 670 -62.35 -61.53 -41.78
C VAL A 670 -62.66 -60.66 -40.55
N GLY A 671 -63.39 -61.19 -39.56
CA GLY A 671 -63.66 -60.52 -38.27
C GLY A 671 -62.45 -60.44 -37.33
N ASP A 672 -61.44 -61.29 -37.52
CA ASP A 672 -60.14 -61.21 -36.83
C ASP A 672 -59.22 -60.21 -37.54
N CYS A 673 -59.01 -60.35 -38.86
CA CYS A 673 -58.17 -59.42 -39.63
C CYS A 673 -58.67 -57.96 -39.56
N THR A 674 -59.98 -57.71 -39.51
CA THR A 674 -60.51 -56.34 -39.36
C THR A 674 -60.28 -55.74 -37.98
N ARG A 675 -60.14 -56.57 -36.93
CA ARG A 675 -59.77 -56.13 -35.58
C ARG A 675 -58.29 -55.77 -35.51
N GLU A 676 -57.43 -56.64 -36.04
CA GLU A 676 -55.99 -56.41 -36.14
C GLU A 676 -55.67 -55.13 -36.96
N ILE A 677 -56.41 -54.90 -38.06
CA ILE A 677 -56.32 -53.64 -38.82
C ILE A 677 -56.75 -52.42 -37.99
N GLN A 678 -57.77 -52.52 -37.13
CA GLN A 678 -58.17 -51.42 -36.23
C GLN A 678 -57.13 -51.16 -35.13
N GLU A 679 -56.55 -52.21 -34.55
CA GLU A 679 -55.48 -52.09 -33.55
C GLU A 679 -54.21 -51.47 -34.16
N LEU A 680 -53.81 -51.89 -35.36
CA LEU A 680 -52.72 -51.27 -36.12
C LEU A 680 -53.01 -49.82 -36.53
N GLN A 681 -54.28 -49.47 -36.81
CA GLN A 681 -54.67 -48.07 -37.07
C GLN A 681 -54.57 -47.21 -35.82
N GLN A 682 -54.99 -47.71 -34.65
CA GLN A 682 -54.87 -46.99 -33.36
C GLN A 682 -53.40 -46.87 -32.91
N GLY A 683 -52.58 -47.89 -33.15
CA GLY A 683 -51.13 -47.83 -32.99
C GLY A 683 -50.50 -46.77 -33.90
N ARG A 684 -50.94 -46.69 -35.16
CA ARG A 684 -50.47 -45.68 -36.11
C ARG A 684 -50.86 -44.25 -35.74
N THR A 685 -52.08 -44.01 -35.23
CA THR A 685 -52.48 -42.66 -34.78
C THR A 685 -51.71 -42.25 -33.53
N SER A 686 -51.66 -43.10 -32.50
CA SER A 686 -50.91 -42.79 -31.27
C SER A 686 -49.40 -42.57 -31.49
N LEU A 687 -48.78 -43.33 -32.42
CA LEU A 687 -47.39 -43.08 -32.83
C LEU A 687 -47.24 -41.77 -33.62
N SER A 688 -48.22 -41.40 -34.45
CA SER A 688 -48.26 -40.13 -35.17
C SER A 688 -48.39 -38.93 -34.22
N ASP A 689 -49.24 -39.05 -33.19
CA ASP A 689 -49.45 -38.00 -32.19
C ASP A 689 -48.19 -37.82 -31.31
N SER A 690 -47.53 -38.92 -30.94
CA SER A 690 -46.23 -38.91 -30.26
C SER A 690 -45.13 -38.25 -31.11
N LEU A 691 -45.05 -38.58 -32.40
CA LEU A 691 -44.14 -37.91 -33.35
C LEU A 691 -44.46 -36.42 -33.53
N MET A 692 -45.73 -36.02 -33.45
CA MET A 692 -46.12 -34.61 -33.49
C MET A 692 -45.68 -33.87 -32.21
N GLN A 693 -45.87 -34.47 -31.03
CA GLN A 693 -45.35 -33.91 -29.77
C GLN A 693 -43.83 -33.78 -29.76
N GLN A 694 -43.09 -34.81 -30.19
CA GLN A 694 -41.62 -34.73 -30.26
C GLN A 694 -41.15 -33.68 -31.29
N ARG A 695 -41.84 -33.52 -32.42
CA ARG A 695 -41.56 -32.43 -33.37
C ARG A 695 -41.81 -31.06 -32.76
N GLN A 696 -42.91 -30.89 -32.02
CA GLN A 696 -43.22 -29.64 -31.35
C GLN A 696 -42.18 -29.30 -30.28
N GLN A 697 -41.81 -30.26 -29.42
CA GLN A 697 -40.73 -30.13 -28.45
C GLN A 697 -39.39 -29.76 -29.13
N MET A 698 -39.06 -30.41 -30.26
CA MET A 698 -37.87 -30.03 -31.05
C MET A 698 -37.94 -28.60 -31.59
N THR A 699 -39.11 -28.10 -32.02
CA THR A 699 -39.24 -26.68 -32.42
C THR A 699 -39.16 -25.71 -31.25
N GLU A 700 -39.67 -26.08 -30.07
CA GLU A 700 -39.56 -25.27 -28.84
C GLU A 700 -38.09 -25.22 -28.35
N LEU A 701 -37.38 -26.34 -28.41
CA LEU A 701 -35.93 -26.41 -28.17
C LEU A 701 -35.13 -25.62 -29.21
N HIS A 702 -35.48 -25.70 -30.50
CA HIS A 702 -34.79 -24.94 -31.55
C HIS A 702 -34.99 -23.42 -31.39
N ASN A 703 -36.21 -22.99 -31.06
CA ASN A 703 -36.54 -21.58 -30.77
C ASN A 703 -35.83 -21.06 -29.51
N THR A 704 -35.69 -21.89 -28.47
CA THR A 704 -34.95 -21.50 -27.26
C THR A 704 -33.44 -21.48 -27.48
N CYS A 705 -32.88 -22.37 -28.31
CA CYS A 705 -31.49 -22.25 -28.79
C CYS A 705 -31.27 -20.92 -29.53
N TYR A 706 -32.08 -20.58 -30.55
CA TYR A 706 -31.94 -19.28 -31.23
C TYR A 706 -32.09 -18.07 -30.31
N ALA A 707 -32.93 -18.15 -29.29
CA ALA A 707 -33.05 -17.09 -28.27
C ALA A 707 -31.77 -16.96 -27.43
N LEU A 708 -31.20 -18.10 -27.00
CA LEU A 708 -29.93 -18.14 -26.26
C LEU A 708 -28.76 -17.69 -27.13
N ASP A 709 -28.66 -18.10 -28.39
CA ASP A 709 -27.65 -17.62 -29.35
C ASP A 709 -27.77 -16.10 -29.56
N SER A 710 -28.99 -15.58 -29.65
CA SER A 710 -29.24 -14.13 -29.71
C SER A 710 -28.76 -13.40 -28.44
N GLU A 711 -28.91 -14.00 -27.25
CA GLU A 711 -28.36 -13.46 -26.01
C GLU A 711 -26.84 -13.58 -25.92
N ILE A 712 -26.25 -14.70 -26.33
CA ILE A 712 -24.80 -14.93 -26.39
C ILE A 712 -24.17 -13.88 -27.30
N MET A 713 -24.74 -13.62 -28.48
CA MET A 713 -24.27 -12.58 -29.39
C MET A 713 -24.41 -11.17 -28.80
N LYS A 714 -25.50 -10.84 -28.10
CA LYS A 714 -25.63 -9.56 -27.39
C LYS A 714 -24.61 -9.42 -26.24
N ARG A 715 -24.30 -10.51 -25.53
CA ARG A 715 -23.30 -10.55 -24.46
C ARG A 715 -21.87 -10.47 -25.00
N GLN A 716 -21.58 -11.06 -26.16
CA GLN A 716 -20.29 -10.94 -26.83
C GLN A 716 -20.11 -9.54 -27.45
N ASP A 717 -21.11 -9.00 -28.15
CA ASP A 717 -21.12 -7.62 -28.69
C ASP A 717 -20.93 -6.56 -27.58
N SER A 718 -21.36 -6.82 -26.35
CA SER A 718 -21.16 -5.92 -25.21
C SER A 718 -19.82 -6.17 -24.51
N LYS A 719 -19.41 -7.42 -24.32
CA LYS A 719 -18.09 -7.80 -23.80
C LYS A 719 -16.95 -7.21 -24.63
N ASP A 720 -17.06 -7.18 -25.96
CA ASP A 720 -16.02 -6.65 -26.85
C ASP A 720 -16.04 -5.11 -26.90
N ARG A 721 -17.22 -4.47 -26.77
CA ARG A 721 -17.31 -2.99 -26.69
C ARG A 721 -16.60 -2.39 -25.48
N HIS A 722 -16.51 -3.09 -24.35
CA HIS A 722 -15.82 -2.59 -23.14
C HIS A 722 -14.29 -2.36 -23.35
N PRO A 723 -13.48 -3.36 -23.77
CA PRO A 723 -12.06 -3.15 -24.03
C PRO A 723 -11.79 -2.17 -25.19
N ASP A 724 -12.71 -2.03 -26.15
CA ASP A 724 -12.57 -1.06 -27.25
C ASP A 724 -12.82 0.39 -26.77
N GLN A 725 -13.81 0.61 -25.89
CA GLN A 725 -13.99 1.87 -25.16
C GLN A 725 -12.80 2.19 -24.24
N VAL A 726 -12.26 1.19 -23.54
CA VAL A 726 -11.05 1.38 -22.72
C VAL A 726 -9.83 1.69 -23.60
N ARG A 727 -9.66 1.05 -24.76
CA ARG A 727 -8.55 1.30 -25.69
C ARG A 727 -8.62 2.70 -26.30
N THR A 728 -9.81 3.14 -26.71
CA THR A 728 -10.01 4.51 -27.22
C THR A 728 -9.76 5.56 -26.13
N LEU A 729 -10.28 5.38 -24.92
CA LEU A 729 -9.99 6.25 -23.77
C LEU A 729 -8.49 6.28 -23.41
N LEU A 730 -7.82 5.12 -23.35
CA LEU A 730 -6.37 5.06 -23.12
C LEU A 730 -5.57 5.75 -24.23
N SER A 731 -6.00 5.64 -25.50
CA SER A 731 -5.37 6.37 -26.60
C SER A 731 -5.57 7.88 -26.51
N ARG A 732 -6.74 8.34 -26.03
CA ARG A 732 -7.04 9.75 -25.77
C ARG A 732 -6.21 10.28 -24.61
N VAL A 733 -6.05 9.51 -23.53
CA VAL A 733 -5.16 9.85 -22.40
C VAL A 733 -3.71 9.93 -22.86
N LYS A 734 -3.20 9.00 -23.68
CA LYS A 734 -1.84 9.08 -24.24
C LYS A 734 -1.64 10.35 -25.08
N ARG A 735 -2.55 10.67 -26.01
CA ARG A 735 -2.46 11.90 -26.80
C ARG A 735 -2.52 13.18 -25.94
N LEU A 736 -3.33 13.18 -24.87
CA LEU A 736 -3.36 14.29 -23.92
C LEU A 736 -2.06 14.40 -23.10
N GLN A 737 -1.43 13.27 -22.75
CA GLN A 737 -0.11 13.25 -22.12
C GLN A 737 0.99 13.71 -23.09
N GLU A 738 0.93 13.34 -24.37
CA GLU A 738 1.85 13.79 -25.43
C GLU A 738 1.76 15.32 -25.66
N VAL A 739 0.55 15.89 -25.58
CA VAL A 739 0.33 17.35 -25.57
C VAL A 739 0.89 17.97 -24.29
N ASN A 740 0.57 17.42 -23.10
CA ASN A 740 0.99 17.98 -21.81
C ASN A 740 2.52 17.90 -21.59
N ASN A 741 3.18 16.91 -22.20
CA ASN A 741 4.63 16.76 -22.21
C ASN A 741 5.31 17.59 -23.33
N GLY A 742 4.57 18.43 -24.06
CA GLY A 742 5.09 19.31 -25.11
C GLY A 742 5.49 18.65 -26.42
N GLY A 743 5.25 17.33 -26.57
CA GLY A 743 5.61 16.57 -27.77
C GLY A 743 4.68 16.84 -28.97
N TYR A 744 3.48 17.36 -28.73
CA TYR A 744 2.48 17.62 -29.77
C TYR A 744 2.04 19.10 -29.78
N LYS A 745 2.50 19.88 -30.76
CA LYS A 745 1.99 21.24 -31.01
C LYS A 745 0.61 21.18 -31.65
N VAL A 746 -0.39 21.76 -30.99
CA VAL A 746 -1.75 21.92 -31.53
C VAL A 746 -1.74 22.98 -32.63
N SER A 747 -1.76 22.56 -33.89
CA SER A 747 -1.86 23.44 -35.07
C SER A 747 -3.08 24.35 -34.97
N SER A 748 -2.84 25.65 -34.80
CA SER A 748 -3.86 26.61 -34.35
C SER A 748 -4.69 27.20 -35.51
N SER A 749 -5.51 26.38 -36.15
CA SER A 749 -6.61 26.84 -37.03
C SER A 749 -7.78 25.86 -36.99
N SER A 750 -8.99 26.38 -36.73
CA SER A 750 -10.23 25.58 -36.69
C SER A 750 -10.51 24.93 -38.04
N GLU A 751 -10.33 25.69 -39.13
CA GLU A 751 -10.58 25.28 -40.51
C GLU A 751 -9.79 24.03 -40.91
N PHE A 752 -8.53 23.90 -40.45
CA PHE A 752 -7.70 22.75 -40.77
C PHE A 752 -8.11 21.50 -39.96
N VAL A 753 -8.60 21.69 -38.73
CA VAL A 753 -9.15 20.62 -37.90
C VAL A 753 -10.49 20.15 -38.47
N GLU A 754 -11.37 21.07 -38.86
CA GLU A 754 -12.66 20.79 -39.49
C GLU A 754 -12.48 20.08 -40.85
N ALA A 755 -11.57 20.55 -41.72
CA ALA A 755 -11.27 19.88 -42.99
C ALA A 755 -10.64 18.48 -42.80
N ALA A 756 -9.85 18.28 -41.73
CA ALA A 756 -9.34 16.95 -41.38
C ALA A 756 -10.44 16.03 -40.85
N LEU A 757 -11.33 16.54 -39.98
CA LEU A 757 -12.49 15.80 -39.46
C LEU A 757 -13.46 15.42 -40.59
N GLN A 758 -13.76 16.34 -41.53
CA GLN A 758 -14.59 16.04 -42.69
C GLN A 758 -13.99 14.95 -43.59
N LYS A 759 -12.67 14.93 -43.80
CA LYS A 759 -12.01 13.84 -44.51
C LYS A 759 -12.10 12.50 -43.76
N VAL A 760 -11.98 12.52 -42.44
CA VAL A 760 -12.11 11.31 -41.61
C VAL A 760 -13.56 10.80 -41.62
N THR A 761 -14.57 11.66 -41.50
CA THR A 761 -15.99 11.22 -41.55
C THR A 761 -16.40 10.76 -42.94
N GLN A 762 -15.92 11.40 -44.02
CA GLN A 762 -16.10 10.91 -45.40
C GLN A 762 -15.42 9.54 -45.61
N HIS A 763 -14.24 9.32 -45.03
CA HIS A 763 -13.56 8.03 -45.11
C HIS A 763 -14.30 6.94 -44.31
N LEU A 764 -14.75 7.24 -43.09
CA LEU A 764 -15.57 6.32 -42.29
C LEU A 764 -16.91 6.01 -42.97
N HIS A 765 -17.56 6.98 -43.61
CA HIS A 765 -18.81 6.77 -44.34
C HIS A 765 -18.60 5.89 -45.60
N THR A 766 -17.52 6.11 -46.37
CA THR A 766 -17.20 5.25 -47.52
C THR A 766 -16.79 3.84 -47.10
N VAL A 767 -16.03 3.66 -46.01
CA VAL A 767 -15.79 2.34 -45.40
C VAL A 767 -17.09 1.69 -44.94
N GLY A 768 -17.99 2.45 -44.31
CA GLY A 768 -19.33 1.99 -43.90
C GLY A 768 -20.13 1.42 -45.07
N ILE A 769 -20.26 2.18 -46.16
CA ILE A 769 -20.96 1.76 -47.39
C ILE A 769 -20.31 0.50 -48.00
N ILE A 770 -18.98 0.39 -47.97
CA ILE A 770 -18.27 -0.82 -48.43
C ILE A 770 -18.62 -2.01 -47.51
N THR A 771 -18.59 -1.84 -46.18
CA THR A 771 -18.91 -2.93 -45.25
C THR A 771 -20.37 -3.38 -45.31
N SER A 772 -21.34 -2.46 -45.46
CA SER A 772 -22.75 -2.86 -45.63
C SER A 772 -22.94 -3.62 -46.95
N ARG A 773 -22.36 -3.13 -48.04
CA ARG A 773 -22.42 -3.78 -49.35
C ARG A 773 -21.77 -5.16 -49.35
N VAL A 774 -20.63 -5.36 -48.70
CA VAL A 774 -20.00 -6.68 -48.58
C VAL A 774 -20.82 -7.64 -47.71
N CYS A 775 -21.52 -7.14 -46.68
CA CYS A 775 -22.47 -7.96 -45.91
C CYS A 775 -23.72 -8.34 -46.70
N GLU A 776 -24.19 -7.48 -47.62
CA GLU A 776 -25.31 -7.77 -48.53
C GLU A 776 -24.91 -8.75 -49.64
N GLU A 777 -23.73 -8.56 -50.26
CA GLU A 777 -23.21 -9.43 -51.31
C GLU A 777 -22.70 -10.79 -50.77
N PHE A 778 -22.24 -10.86 -49.51
CA PHE A 778 -21.69 -12.08 -48.89
C PHE A 778 -22.16 -12.29 -47.44
N PRO A 779 -23.39 -12.83 -47.22
CA PRO A 779 -23.93 -13.07 -45.87
C PRO A 779 -23.05 -13.95 -44.97
N GLN A 780 -22.26 -14.86 -45.54
CA GLN A 780 -21.32 -15.74 -44.82
C GLN A 780 -20.17 -14.97 -44.12
N HIS A 781 -19.95 -13.71 -44.46
CA HIS A 781 -18.94 -12.84 -43.83
C HIS A 781 -19.55 -11.80 -42.87
N GLN A 782 -20.88 -11.77 -42.73
CA GLN A 782 -21.59 -10.81 -41.89
C GLN A 782 -21.17 -10.89 -40.42
N GLU A 783 -20.96 -12.10 -39.87
CA GLU A 783 -20.47 -12.28 -38.49
C GLU A 783 -19.03 -11.79 -38.30
N VAL A 784 -18.16 -12.01 -39.28
CA VAL A 784 -16.74 -11.62 -39.22
C VAL A 784 -16.60 -10.09 -39.30
N LEU A 785 -17.40 -9.45 -40.16
CA LEU A 785 -17.39 -8.00 -40.39
C LEU A 785 -18.21 -7.21 -39.35
N ARG A 786 -19.12 -7.85 -38.61
CA ARG A 786 -19.99 -7.26 -37.57
C ARG A 786 -19.27 -6.28 -36.63
N ARG A 787 -18.03 -6.60 -36.22
CA ARG A 787 -17.21 -5.71 -35.37
C ARG A 787 -16.85 -4.40 -36.05
N LEU A 788 -16.40 -4.43 -37.30
CA LEU A 788 -16.11 -3.23 -38.09
C LEU A 788 -17.38 -2.40 -38.32
N THR A 789 -18.52 -3.04 -38.62
CA THR A 789 -19.79 -2.35 -38.78
C THR A 789 -20.20 -1.64 -37.48
N LEU A 790 -20.10 -2.31 -36.32
CA LEU A 790 -20.39 -1.71 -35.01
C LEU A 790 -19.43 -0.57 -34.63
N GLU A 791 -18.14 -0.66 -34.98
CA GLU A 791 -17.18 0.43 -34.75
C GLU A 791 -17.47 1.65 -35.65
N VAL A 792 -17.78 1.45 -36.93
CA VAL A 792 -18.14 2.55 -37.85
C VAL A 792 -19.46 3.21 -37.43
N ASP A 793 -20.45 2.44 -37.01
CA ASP A 793 -21.71 2.94 -36.44
C ASP A 793 -21.48 3.76 -35.16
N ALA A 794 -20.53 3.36 -34.30
CA ALA A 794 -20.22 4.11 -33.09
C ALA A 794 -19.58 5.47 -33.41
N HIS A 795 -18.61 5.52 -34.34
CA HIS A 795 -17.90 6.75 -34.70
C HIS A 795 -18.76 7.73 -35.53
N THR A 796 -19.68 7.23 -36.36
CA THR A 796 -20.64 8.08 -37.07
C THR A 796 -21.65 8.71 -36.12
N ARG A 797 -22.20 7.94 -35.16
CA ARG A 797 -23.11 8.46 -34.12
C ARG A 797 -22.43 9.44 -33.15
N SER A 798 -21.13 9.29 -32.89
CA SER A 798 -20.35 10.28 -32.12
C SER A 798 -19.93 11.51 -32.93
N SER A 799 -20.33 11.60 -34.21
CA SER A 799 -20.10 12.76 -35.08
C SER A 799 -21.37 13.59 -35.32
N SER A 800 -22.50 13.22 -34.68
CA SER A 800 -23.80 13.88 -34.78
C SER A 800 -24.30 14.44 -33.44
N LEU A 801 -23.36 14.74 -32.53
CA LEU A 801 -23.52 15.38 -31.22
C LEU A 801 -22.38 16.38 -31.01
#